data_AF-Q2UFV2-F1
#
_entry.id   AF-Q2UFV2-F1
#
_cell.length_a   1.000
_cell.length_b   1.000
_cell.length_c   1.000
_cell.angle_alpha   90.00
_cell.angle_beta   90.00
_cell.angle_gamma   90.00
#
_symmetry.space_group_name_H-M   'P 1'
#
loop_
_entity.id
_entity.type
_entity.pdbx_description
1 polymer ?
#
loop_
_entity_poly.entity_id
_entity_poly.type
_entity_poly.pdbx_seq_one_letter_code
_entity_poly.pdbx_strand_id
1 'polypeptide(L)'
;MQSVRIGVDVGGTNTDAVLIDLGQRETPSRGILSSHKAPTSPDVTTGIQEAINTVLRDSQVAPDNVASVTIGTTAFLNSVLEQDPRRLSKVAIIRLSKSFLRDVKPFSEWPAGLASLINGYVGYIDGGLHIDGSQEAPVVESQVVRECENIKALGLTTVVVAGVYSPIDEVFRQEETVREIITREIPGVDVVCSKEIANIGFLERENAAILNGAILRYARQTIRRFHGAMKSLHLQCPLFLTQNDGTIIDATTAAKTPIRTFNSGATNSMRGAAYLAGEDLANKSTIVVDIGGTTTDVGVLLPSGLPRQASAYVKAAGIKVNYSMPHLYFVGLGGGSIVRDGQSGAKKGAVTVGPDSVGHRLLTEGLVFGGDVLTATDIAVAGGQCVVGNAESVKHLASKLVSASQTRIKQILERSIDLMKTSPEPLPVLLVGGGAVLAPAELEGASKLINPPFFDVANAVGAACAKVGGTVDKITSIANQSIKDAVEEAKKAAIERAIQAGAVEDSVFIAEVESMPIPYISNQLRTVVKAIGNLDTERSMGMFVDNDDGPVEEDTIDENPRTTEHLQVPEVIPVDHLTYRPNVVFNEKAGWHEWLLTETDLNYIADGAYVLGCGGGGSPDAGRIQLQEMLRQGYKIRCIDHSVLPDDALVYWGGRMGSPATTVERLQAHETVDAIGQLMHYMGHKSFDAVMGLEIGGSNGLEAFQWGSDRFYDRPVIDADFMGRANPMIWQTTMAVYRPGELTPCAIDSGDGRSVIMPRAGDDEMVDRVLRAALTEMGSLVGLSARPTNGAAVREFAILNTVSLSWRIGRAIAQAAQYSTLLTVPEAIIAEAGGPQSAKVLFRGKISGIEQTVYKGHSYGELIITEVPAEDDDQATNQNCSPAVAQGGHIRIPFKNENIYAEHHAADGSKKIIASVPDLICILDKESGKPIGVPEYRYGYQVVVLGLACSPHWSKTERGLEIGGPKGYGYDFAYEPLGEYFEPRSVIDEFKEVN
;
A
#
# COMPACT_ATOMS: atom_id res chain seq x y z
N MET A 1 22.07 39.36 -9.53
CA MET A 1 20.97 38.37 -9.53
C MET A 1 20.51 38.18 -8.10
N GLN A 2 19.21 38.21 -7.85
CA GLN A 2 18.64 37.96 -6.52
C GLN A 2 18.80 36.47 -6.22
N SER A 3 19.70 36.11 -5.31
CA SER A 3 19.98 34.73 -4.89
C SER A 3 19.31 34.36 -3.55
N VAL A 4 18.66 35.33 -2.91
CA VAL A 4 18.05 35.19 -1.58
C VAL A 4 16.67 34.55 -1.71
N ARG A 5 16.41 33.51 -0.92
CA ARG A 5 15.14 32.78 -0.89
C ARG A 5 14.59 32.69 0.51
N ILE A 6 13.27 32.56 0.60
CA ILE A 6 12.59 32.30 1.86
C ILE A 6 12.00 30.89 1.80
N GLY A 7 12.34 30.08 2.79
CA GLY A 7 11.70 28.79 3.02
C GLY A 7 10.87 28.86 4.29
N VAL A 8 9.64 28.38 4.23
CA VAL A 8 8.75 28.27 5.39
C VAL A 8 8.24 26.84 5.46
N ASP A 9 8.26 26.24 6.64
CA ASP A 9 7.65 24.94 6.90
C ASP A 9 6.63 25.07 8.03
N VAL A 10 5.37 24.79 7.71
CA VAL A 10 4.25 24.82 8.66
C VAL A 10 3.92 23.40 9.09
N GLY A 11 4.48 23.01 10.24
CA GLY A 11 4.19 21.75 10.93
C GLY A 11 3.01 21.86 11.90
N GLY A 12 2.62 20.73 12.50
CA GLY A 12 1.57 20.69 13.53
C GLY A 12 1.96 21.34 14.86
N THR A 13 3.26 21.45 15.16
CA THR A 13 3.76 22.01 16.43
C THR A 13 4.40 23.39 16.24
N ASN A 14 5.27 23.53 15.24
CA ASN A 14 6.02 24.76 14.99
C ASN A 14 5.91 25.20 13.52
N THR A 15 5.97 26.51 13.33
CA THR A 15 6.21 27.16 12.05
C THR A 15 7.65 27.65 12.01
N ASP A 16 8.40 27.13 11.06
CA ASP A 16 9.82 27.40 10.87
C ASP A 16 10.01 28.24 9.61
N ALA A 17 10.82 29.28 9.68
CA ALA A 17 11.16 30.11 8.53
C ALA A 17 12.66 30.40 8.45
N VAL A 18 13.20 30.42 7.24
CA VAL A 18 14.59 30.81 6.98
C VAL A 18 14.67 31.76 5.81
N LEU A 19 15.63 32.67 5.88
CA LEU A 19 16.07 33.49 4.76
C LEU A 19 17.50 33.08 4.40
N ILE A 20 17.71 32.62 3.17
CA ILE A 20 18.95 31.97 2.76
C ILE A 20 19.48 32.52 1.44
N ASP A 21 20.80 32.73 1.36
CA ASP A 21 21.53 32.99 0.12
C ASP A 21 22.27 31.73 -0.32
N LEU A 22 21.76 31.08 -1.37
CA LEU A 22 22.32 29.83 -1.88
C LEU A 22 23.75 29.98 -2.44
N GLY A 23 24.15 31.20 -2.80
CA GLY A 23 25.52 31.49 -3.26
C GLY A 23 26.57 31.39 -2.14
N GLN A 24 26.13 31.36 -0.88
CA GLN A 24 26.99 31.35 0.30
C GLN A 24 27.00 30.00 1.03
N ARG A 25 26.68 28.89 0.35
CA ARG A 25 26.61 27.55 0.96
C ARG A 25 27.90 27.11 1.66
N GLU A 26 29.06 27.53 1.15
CA GLU A 26 30.37 27.15 1.71
C GLU A 26 30.77 27.95 2.97
N THR A 27 29.96 28.93 3.38
CA THR A 27 30.22 29.65 4.64
C THR A 27 29.84 28.80 5.85
N PRO A 28 30.37 29.10 7.06
CA PRO A 28 29.94 28.41 8.29
C PRO A 28 28.43 28.51 8.57
N SER A 29 27.77 29.59 8.14
CA SER A 29 26.32 29.75 8.25
C SER A 29 25.53 28.98 7.18
N ARG A 30 26.23 28.34 6.24
CA ARG A 30 25.63 27.65 5.08
C ARG A 30 24.73 28.55 4.22
N GLY A 31 24.99 29.85 4.25
CA GLY A 31 24.20 30.88 3.57
C GLY A 31 22.92 31.30 4.31
N ILE A 32 22.65 30.78 5.51
CA ILE A 32 21.52 31.24 6.33
C ILE A 32 21.83 32.65 6.83
N LEU A 33 20.96 33.60 6.48
CA LEU A 33 21.06 35.01 6.87
C LEU A 33 20.25 35.27 8.15
N SER A 34 19.11 34.60 8.29
CA SER A 34 18.27 34.63 9.50
C SER A 34 17.35 33.40 9.53
N SER A 35 16.99 32.94 10.72
CA SER A 35 16.00 31.90 10.94
C SER A 35 15.04 32.28 12.07
N HIS A 36 13.83 31.74 12.01
CA HIS A 36 12.81 31.93 13.04
C HIS A 36 12.04 30.63 13.25
N LYS A 37 11.79 30.29 14.51
CA LYS A 37 11.01 29.12 14.94
C LYS A 37 10.01 29.58 15.98
N ALA A 38 8.73 29.38 15.70
CA ALA A 38 7.64 29.76 16.60
C ALA A 38 6.57 28.66 16.66
N PRO A 39 5.79 28.57 17.74
CA PRO A 39 4.63 27.69 17.80
C PRO A 39 3.68 27.96 16.62
N THR A 40 3.11 26.91 16.03
CA THR A 40 2.16 27.07 14.91
C THR A 40 0.89 27.78 15.38
N SER A 41 0.54 28.87 14.70
CA SER A 41 -0.69 29.62 14.96
C SER A 41 -1.93 28.86 14.45
N PRO A 42 -3.09 28.95 15.12
CA PRO A 42 -4.36 28.46 14.59
C PRO A 42 -4.71 29.06 13.22
N ASP A 43 -4.39 30.34 13.00
CA ASP A 43 -4.38 30.93 11.66
C ASP A 43 -2.99 30.80 11.05
N VAL A 44 -2.84 29.78 10.21
CA VAL A 44 -1.61 29.48 9.47
C VAL A 44 -1.15 30.69 8.65
N THR A 45 -2.08 31.49 8.12
CA THR A 45 -1.74 32.65 7.28
C THR A 45 -0.99 33.70 8.06
N THR A 46 -1.52 34.07 9.24
CA THR A 46 -0.89 35.06 10.12
C THR A 46 0.43 34.51 10.66
N GLY A 47 0.50 33.22 11.02
CA GLY A 47 1.75 32.58 11.44
C GLY A 47 2.86 32.67 10.38
N ILE A 48 2.52 32.42 9.10
CA ILE A 48 3.46 32.60 7.99
C ILE A 48 3.88 34.06 7.84
N GLN A 49 2.93 35.01 7.91
CA GLN A 49 3.24 36.44 7.81
C GLN A 49 4.22 36.89 8.89
N GLU A 50 3.98 36.51 10.14
CA GLU A 50 4.83 36.83 11.28
C GLU A 50 6.23 36.22 11.14
N ALA A 51 6.30 34.95 10.71
CA ALA A 51 7.56 34.25 10.51
C ALA A 51 8.40 34.90 9.40
N ILE A 52 7.79 35.21 8.25
CA ILE A 52 8.45 35.87 7.11
C ILE A 52 8.89 37.30 7.50
N ASN A 53 8.02 38.07 8.14
CA ASN A 53 8.34 39.43 8.56
C ASN A 53 9.51 39.45 9.57
N THR A 54 9.56 38.47 10.47
CA THR A 54 10.65 38.36 11.46
C THR A 54 11.98 38.08 10.78
N VAL A 55 12.05 37.11 9.86
CA VAL A 55 13.32 36.82 9.14
C VAL A 55 13.75 37.99 8.25
N LEU A 56 12.83 38.71 7.61
CA LEU A 56 13.15 39.92 6.84
C LEU A 56 13.71 41.04 7.73
N ARG A 57 13.07 41.29 8.87
CA ARG A 57 13.51 42.32 9.83
C ARG A 57 14.88 42.00 10.41
N ASP A 58 15.10 40.76 10.82
CA ASP A 58 16.33 40.35 11.52
C ASP A 58 17.53 40.27 10.56
N SER A 59 17.30 39.92 9.29
CA SER A 59 18.33 39.93 8.24
C SER A 59 18.60 41.31 7.62
N GLN A 60 17.68 42.26 7.78
CA GLN A 60 17.70 43.58 7.14
C GLN A 60 17.69 43.54 5.60
N VAL A 61 17.23 42.44 5.00
CA VAL A 61 17.09 42.30 3.55
C VAL A 61 15.80 42.98 3.08
N ALA A 62 15.90 43.82 2.04
CA ALA A 62 14.74 44.44 1.42
C ALA A 62 13.84 43.38 0.73
N PRO A 63 12.49 43.45 0.87
CA PRO A 63 11.57 42.51 0.24
C PRO A 63 11.79 42.34 -1.27
N ASP A 64 12.14 43.43 -1.96
CA ASP A 64 12.41 43.42 -3.40
C ASP A 64 13.58 42.51 -3.80
N ASN A 65 14.50 42.18 -2.88
CA ASN A 65 15.67 41.33 -3.15
C ASN A 65 15.39 39.82 -2.96
N VAL A 66 14.17 39.45 -2.55
CA VAL A 66 13.77 38.06 -2.37
C VAL A 66 13.37 37.46 -3.71
N ALA A 67 14.07 36.41 -4.13
CA ALA A 67 13.89 35.80 -5.44
C ALA A 67 12.68 34.84 -5.51
N SER A 68 12.31 34.22 -4.39
CA SER A 68 11.16 33.30 -4.29
C SER A 68 10.80 33.02 -2.84
N VAL A 69 9.55 32.64 -2.60
CA VAL A 69 9.08 32.06 -1.34
C VAL A 69 8.63 30.62 -1.60
N THR A 70 9.11 29.67 -0.80
CA THR A 70 8.66 28.27 -0.84
C THR A 70 8.02 27.90 0.49
N ILE A 71 6.83 27.31 0.45
CA ILE A 71 6.08 26.89 1.63
C ILE A 71 5.88 25.37 1.63
N GLY A 72 6.39 24.68 2.66
CA GLY A 72 5.94 23.36 3.06
C GLY A 72 4.79 23.47 4.05
N THR A 73 3.74 22.66 3.89
CA THR A 73 2.62 22.67 4.85
C THR A 73 2.01 21.30 5.04
N THR A 74 1.75 20.96 6.30
CA THR A 74 1.00 19.76 6.69
C THR A 74 -0.52 20.00 6.78
N ALA A 75 -0.98 21.24 6.55
CA ALA A 75 -2.37 21.65 6.75
C ALA A 75 -3.38 20.85 5.89
N PHE A 76 -2.99 20.44 4.69
CA PHE A 76 -3.87 19.67 3.81
C PHE A 76 -4.10 18.25 4.33
N LEU A 77 -3.03 17.52 4.67
CA LEU A 77 -3.17 16.18 5.23
C LEU A 77 -3.90 16.20 6.57
N ASN A 78 -3.60 17.17 7.44
CA ASN A 78 -4.29 17.32 8.73
C ASN A 78 -5.78 17.55 8.57
N SER A 79 -6.23 18.32 7.56
CA SER A 79 -7.67 18.50 7.32
C SER A 79 -8.40 17.20 6.96
N VAL A 80 -7.72 16.26 6.33
CA VAL A 80 -8.25 14.91 6.03
C VAL A 80 -8.26 14.05 7.30
N LEU A 81 -7.19 14.10 8.10
CA LEU A 81 -7.07 13.36 9.37
C LEU A 81 -8.09 13.83 10.42
N GLU A 82 -8.33 15.14 10.52
CA GLU A 82 -9.29 15.78 11.40
C GLU A 82 -10.75 15.55 10.96
N GLN A 83 -10.96 15.11 9.71
CA GLN A 83 -12.29 14.89 9.13
C GLN A 83 -13.20 16.13 9.22
N ASP A 84 -12.66 17.33 8.96
CA ASP A 84 -13.41 18.60 9.09
C ASP A 84 -14.37 18.81 7.90
N PRO A 85 -15.71 18.78 8.10
CA PRO A 85 -16.69 18.96 7.02
C PRO A 85 -16.62 20.33 6.35
N ARG A 86 -16.01 21.35 6.98
CA ARG A 86 -15.84 22.68 6.38
C ARG A 86 -14.70 22.74 5.38
N ARG A 87 -13.76 21.80 5.47
CA ARG A 87 -12.54 21.74 4.64
C ARG A 87 -12.61 20.64 3.56
N LEU A 88 -13.56 19.72 3.69
CA LEU A 88 -13.75 18.60 2.76
C LEU A 88 -15.08 18.75 2.01
N SER A 89 -15.02 18.62 0.68
CA SER A 89 -16.19 18.67 -0.20
C SER A 89 -16.70 17.26 -0.49
N LYS A 90 -18.02 17.12 -0.65
CA LYS A 90 -18.60 15.91 -1.24
C LYS A 90 -18.20 15.80 -2.71
N VAL A 91 -17.93 14.58 -3.15
CA VAL A 91 -17.44 14.26 -4.49
C VAL A 91 -18.41 13.32 -5.19
N ALA A 92 -18.75 13.64 -6.45
CA ALA A 92 -19.37 12.70 -7.37
C ALA A 92 -18.30 11.87 -8.07
N ILE A 93 -18.54 10.58 -8.27
CA ILE A 93 -17.60 9.66 -8.92
C ILE A 93 -18.28 9.07 -10.15
N ILE A 94 -17.63 9.16 -11.30
CA ILE A 94 -18.07 8.55 -12.56
C ILE A 94 -17.05 7.49 -12.95
N ARG A 95 -17.45 6.23 -12.86
CA ARG A 95 -16.63 5.08 -13.26
C ARG A 95 -16.86 4.71 -14.72
N LEU A 96 -15.76 4.52 -15.46
CA LEU A 96 -15.77 4.11 -16.86
C LEU A 96 -15.47 2.61 -16.95
N SER A 97 -16.53 1.81 -16.99
CA SER A 97 -16.49 0.39 -17.33
C SER A 97 -17.91 -0.09 -17.57
N LYS A 98 -18.09 -0.86 -18.63
CA LYS A 98 -19.37 -1.51 -18.88
C LYS A 98 -19.66 -2.56 -17.79
N SER A 99 -18.64 -3.31 -17.35
CA SER A 99 -18.83 -4.58 -16.65
C SER A 99 -18.10 -4.70 -15.30
N PHE A 100 -16.86 -4.22 -15.17
CA PHE A 100 -15.91 -4.72 -14.15
C PHE A 100 -15.84 -3.95 -12.83
N LEU A 101 -16.61 -2.86 -12.68
CA LEU A 101 -16.47 -1.93 -11.56
C LEU A 101 -17.72 -1.78 -10.69
N ARG A 102 -18.80 -2.52 -10.98
CA ARG A 102 -20.12 -2.24 -10.40
C ARG A 102 -20.29 -2.78 -8.98
N ASP A 103 -19.66 -3.91 -8.67
CA ASP A 103 -19.86 -4.62 -7.40
C ASP A 103 -18.84 -4.30 -6.31
N VAL A 104 -17.65 -3.81 -6.68
CA VAL A 104 -16.63 -3.35 -5.72
C VAL A 104 -16.78 -1.83 -5.60
N LYS A 105 -17.60 -1.34 -4.66
CA LYS A 105 -17.97 0.08 -4.58
C LYS A 105 -16.79 1.00 -4.21
N PRO A 106 -16.79 2.28 -4.65
CA PRO A 106 -15.90 3.30 -4.07
C PRO A 106 -16.06 3.39 -2.56
N PHE A 107 -15.03 3.88 -1.86
CA PHE A 107 -15.00 4.02 -0.39
C PHE A 107 -15.06 2.72 0.43
N SER A 108 -15.06 1.54 -0.19
CA SER A 108 -15.25 0.26 0.54
C SER A 108 -14.25 0.01 1.67
N GLU A 109 -13.00 0.46 1.49
CA GLU A 109 -11.90 0.30 2.45
C GLU A 109 -11.51 1.63 3.13
N TRP A 110 -12.38 2.65 3.05
CA TRP A 110 -12.13 3.94 3.70
C TRP A 110 -12.58 3.93 5.15
N PRO A 111 -11.97 4.76 6.03
CA PRO A 111 -12.54 5.02 7.33
C PRO A 111 -13.99 5.53 7.20
N ALA A 112 -14.94 4.90 7.90
CA ALA A 112 -16.37 5.15 7.73
C ALA A 112 -16.76 6.63 7.90
N GLY A 113 -16.16 7.33 8.87
CA GLY A 113 -16.39 8.76 9.08
C GLY A 113 -15.99 9.59 7.86
N LEU A 114 -14.79 9.36 7.33
CA LEU A 114 -14.27 10.08 6.17
C LEU A 114 -15.06 9.75 4.89
N ALA A 115 -15.44 8.49 4.71
CA ALA A 115 -16.31 8.07 3.61
C ALA A 115 -17.67 8.79 3.67
N SER A 116 -18.29 8.89 4.85
CA SER A 116 -19.59 9.56 5.00
C SER A 116 -19.56 11.07 4.69
N LEU A 117 -18.41 11.72 4.92
CA LEU A 117 -18.21 13.14 4.65
C LEU A 117 -18.02 13.42 3.16
N ILE A 118 -17.27 12.57 2.46
CA ILE A 118 -16.83 12.82 1.09
C ILE A 118 -17.75 12.16 0.05
N ASN A 119 -18.37 11.01 0.36
CA ASN A 119 -19.21 10.29 -0.60
C ASN A 119 -20.47 11.08 -0.94
N GLY A 120 -20.53 11.64 -2.16
CA GLY A 120 -21.65 12.42 -2.67
C GLY A 120 -22.54 11.63 -3.63
N TYR A 121 -21.95 11.06 -4.68
CA TYR A 121 -22.66 10.33 -5.72
C TYR A 121 -21.73 9.33 -6.41
N VAL A 122 -22.26 8.19 -6.87
CA VAL A 122 -21.54 7.23 -7.71
C VAL A 122 -22.37 6.91 -8.93
N GLY A 123 -21.85 7.26 -10.10
CA GLY A 123 -22.41 6.96 -11.42
C GLY A 123 -21.51 6.00 -12.20
N TYR A 124 -22.12 5.26 -13.11
CA TYR A 124 -21.44 4.28 -13.96
C TYR A 124 -21.81 4.52 -15.41
N ILE A 125 -20.80 4.61 -16.27
CA ILE A 125 -21.01 4.71 -17.71
C ILE A 125 -20.17 3.67 -18.44
N ASP A 126 -20.63 3.31 -19.64
CA ASP A 126 -19.89 2.45 -20.55
C ASP A 126 -18.57 3.13 -20.95
N GLY A 127 -17.54 2.32 -21.07
CA GLY A 127 -16.15 2.75 -21.19
C GLY A 127 -15.24 1.63 -20.73
N GLY A 128 -13.99 1.98 -20.44
CA GLY A 128 -12.96 1.06 -19.96
C GLY A 128 -12.15 0.45 -21.11
N LEU A 129 -10.93 0.05 -20.79
CA LEU A 129 -10.03 -0.69 -21.68
C LEU A 129 -9.71 -2.07 -21.09
N HIS A 130 -9.12 -2.92 -21.92
CA HIS A 130 -8.46 -4.16 -21.52
C HIS A 130 -6.97 -3.94 -21.28
N ILE A 131 -6.32 -4.96 -20.72
CA ILE A 131 -4.90 -4.94 -20.36
C ILE A 131 -3.96 -4.65 -21.55
N ASP A 132 -4.39 -4.98 -22.77
CA ASP A 132 -3.66 -4.72 -24.01
C ASP A 132 -3.93 -3.33 -24.61
N GLY A 133 -4.79 -2.52 -23.97
CA GLY A 133 -5.21 -1.19 -24.43
C GLY A 133 -6.39 -1.19 -25.41
N SER A 134 -6.93 -2.35 -25.78
CA SER A 134 -8.17 -2.43 -26.56
C SER A 134 -9.38 -1.97 -25.75
N GLN A 135 -10.46 -1.51 -26.40
CA GLN A 135 -11.65 -1.03 -25.67
C GLN A 135 -12.47 -2.19 -25.12
N GLU A 136 -12.87 -2.10 -23.84
CA GLU A 136 -13.98 -2.90 -23.30
C GLU A 136 -15.29 -2.43 -23.96
N ALA A 137 -15.53 -1.11 -23.91
CA ALA A 137 -16.65 -0.45 -24.55
C ALA A 137 -16.31 1.02 -24.87
N PRO A 138 -16.94 1.63 -25.90
CA PRO A 138 -16.83 3.06 -26.14
C PRO A 138 -17.65 3.86 -25.12
N VAL A 139 -17.24 5.11 -24.88
CA VAL A 139 -18.00 6.06 -24.05
C VAL A 139 -19.34 6.41 -24.72
N VAL A 140 -20.43 6.31 -23.95
CA VAL A 140 -21.77 6.68 -24.41
C VAL A 140 -22.16 8.03 -23.83
N GLU A 141 -22.11 9.09 -24.65
CA GLU A 141 -22.36 10.48 -24.22
C GLU A 141 -23.72 10.67 -23.52
N SER A 142 -24.78 10.02 -24.00
CA SER A 142 -26.11 10.12 -23.36
C SER A 142 -26.14 9.61 -21.92
N GLN A 143 -25.27 8.65 -21.57
CA GLN A 143 -25.12 8.19 -20.19
C GLN A 143 -24.42 9.27 -19.36
N VAL A 144 -23.34 9.89 -19.89
CA VAL A 144 -22.64 11.00 -19.22
C VAL A 144 -23.60 12.15 -18.90
N VAL A 145 -24.42 12.56 -19.88
CA VAL A 145 -25.40 13.65 -19.71
C VAL A 145 -26.40 13.31 -18.59
N ARG A 146 -26.93 12.08 -18.57
CA ARG A 146 -27.83 11.62 -17.50
C ARG A 146 -27.16 11.65 -16.12
N GLU A 147 -25.91 11.19 -16.02
CA GLU A 147 -25.18 11.26 -14.75
C GLU A 147 -24.94 12.72 -14.34
N CYS A 148 -24.70 13.64 -15.28
CA CYS A 148 -24.58 15.08 -15.00
C CYS A 148 -25.88 15.67 -14.45
N GLU A 149 -27.06 15.26 -14.95
CA GLU A 149 -28.35 15.69 -14.41
C GLU A 149 -28.52 15.29 -12.95
N ASN A 150 -28.13 14.05 -12.61
CA ASN A 150 -28.15 13.56 -11.22
C ASN A 150 -27.20 14.36 -10.31
N ILE A 151 -25.98 14.63 -10.79
CA ILE A 151 -24.97 15.42 -10.06
C ILE A 151 -25.48 16.85 -9.81
N LYS A 152 -26.08 17.50 -10.81
CA LYS A 152 -26.70 18.83 -10.66
C LYS A 152 -27.83 18.82 -9.64
N ALA A 153 -28.70 17.82 -9.68
CA ALA A 153 -29.81 17.69 -8.75
C ALA A 153 -29.36 17.56 -7.29
N LEU A 154 -28.17 16.98 -7.06
CA LEU A 154 -27.54 16.85 -5.75
C LEU A 154 -26.69 18.07 -5.36
N GLY A 155 -26.51 19.06 -6.24
CA GLY A 155 -25.74 20.27 -5.97
C GLY A 155 -24.24 20.03 -5.79
N LEU A 156 -23.70 18.94 -6.35
CA LEU A 156 -22.28 18.59 -6.22
C LEU A 156 -21.43 19.41 -7.19
N THR A 157 -20.34 19.99 -6.68
CA THR A 157 -19.44 20.88 -7.43
C THR A 157 -18.14 20.23 -7.87
N THR A 158 -17.89 18.99 -7.46
CA THR A 158 -16.66 18.24 -7.76
C THR A 158 -17.01 16.85 -8.29
N VAL A 159 -16.42 16.49 -9.42
CA VAL A 159 -16.59 15.19 -10.09
C VAL A 159 -15.24 14.54 -10.35
N VAL A 160 -15.09 13.29 -9.95
CA VAL A 160 -13.96 12.42 -10.26
C VAL A 160 -14.36 11.47 -11.38
N VAL A 161 -13.53 11.34 -12.41
CA VAL A 161 -13.72 10.37 -13.50
C VAL A 161 -12.60 9.34 -13.42
N ALA A 162 -12.96 8.06 -13.31
CA ALA A 162 -12.01 6.95 -13.18
C ALA A 162 -12.34 5.80 -14.13
N GLY A 163 -11.46 5.51 -15.09
CA GLY A 163 -11.61 4.42 -16.05
C GLY A 163 -10.65 3.25 -15.82
N VAL A 164 -11.10 2.04 -16.17
CA VAL A 164 -10.26 0.83 -16.19
C VAL A 164 -9.14 1.03 -17.22
N TYR A 165 -7.89 0.85 -16.79
CA TYR A 165 -6.68 1.05 -17.61
C TYR A 165 -6.56 2.45 -18.24
N SER A 166 -7.19 3.48 -17.66
CA SER A 166 -7.07 4.86 -18.17
C SER A 166 -5.63 5.42 -18.23
N PRO A 167 -4.66 5.01 -17.38
CA PRO A 167 -3.27 5.50 -17.50
C PRO A 167 -2.55 5.07 -18.79
N ILE A 168 -3.01 4.01 -19.47
CA ILE A 168 -2.45 3.56 -20.76
C ILE A 168 -3.27 4.07 -21.96
N ASP A 169 -4.32 4.84 -21.71
CA ASP A 169 -5.21 5.35 -22.76
C ASP A 169 -4.63 6.58 -23.46
N GLU A 170 -3.81 6.31 -24.48
CA GLU A 170 -3.28 7.33 -25.39
C GLU A 170 -4.13 7.51 -26.66
N VAL A 171 -4.97 6.52 -26.99
CA VAL A 171 -5.69 6.45 -28.26
C VAL A 171 -7.12 6.99 -28.14
N PHE A 172 -7.88 6.53 -27.15
CA PHE A 172 -9.31 6.83 -27.02
C PHE A 172 -9.57 8.03 -26.12
N ARG A 173 -8.69 8.26 -25.14
CA ARG A 173 -8.73 9.39 -24.20
C ARG A 173 -10.11 9.55 -23.54
N GLN A 174 -10.63 8.45 -23.00
CA GLN A 174 -12.00 8.34 -22.51
C GLN A 174 -12.26 9.27 -21.31
N GLU A 175 -11.33 9.35 -20.34
CA GLU A 175 -11.50 10.25 -19.19
C GLU A 175 -11.55 11.73 -19.62
N GLU A 176 -10.71 12.14 -20.57
CA GLU A 176 -10.74 13.52 -21.09
C GLU A 176 -12.04 13.83 -21.86
N THR A 177 -12.50 12.89 -22.68
CA THR A 177 -13.76 13.03 -23.41
C THR A 177 -14.94 13.21 -22.45
N VAL A 178 -14.99 12.42 -21.38
CA VAL A 178 -16.02 12.52 -20.34
C VAL A 178 -15.91 13.85 -19.58
N ARG A 179 -14.69 14.31 -19.28
CA ARG A 179 -14.46 15.63 -18.68
C ARG A 179 -15.01 16.76 -19.54
N GLU A 180 -14.78 16.74 -20.85
CA GLU A 180 -15.28 17.76 -21.77
C GLU A 180 -16.82 17.84 -21.75
N ILE A 181 -17.48 16.68 -21.76
CA ILE A 181 -18.95 16.59 -21.67
C ILE A 181 -19.43 17.11 -20.31
N ILE A 182 -18.83 16.66 -19.19
CA ILE A 182 -19.22 17.11 -17.84
C ILE A 182 -19.07 18.63 -17.70
N THR A 183 -17.96 19.20 -18.20
CA THR A 183 -17.70 20.64 -18.14
C THR A 183 -18.72 21.44 -18.96
N ARG A 184 -19.14 20.90 -20.11
CA ARG A 184 -20.20 21.49 -20.95
C ARG A 184 -21.55 21.47 -20.23
N GLU A 185 -21.90 20.34 -19.62
CA GLU A 185 -23.19 20.17 -18.96
C GLU A 185 -23.26 20.92 -17.63
N ILE A 186 -22.19 20.93 -16.83
CA ILE A 186 -22.12 21.57 -15.50
C ILE A 186 -21.03 22.66 -15.51
N PRO A 187 -21.32 23.87 -16.01
CA PRO A 187 -20.34 24.95 -16.01
C PRO A 187 -19.83 25.28 -14.60
N GLY A 188 -18.52 25.41 -14.44
CA GLY A 188 -17.87 25.73 -13.16
C GLY A 188 -17.62 24.55 -12.22
N VAL A 189 -17.97 23.32 -12.63
CA VAL A 189 -17.66 22.10 -11.88
C VAL A 189 -16.16 21.77 -11.94
N ASP A 190 -15.62 21.29 -10.84
CA ASP A 190 -14.27 20.73 -10.82
C ASP A 190 -14.29 19.28 -11.33
N VAL A 191 -13.60 19.01 -12.42
CA VAL A 191 -13.44 17.63 -12.94
C VAL A 191 -12.01 17.14 -12.74
N VAL A 192 -11.87 16.04 -12.02
CA VAL A 192 -10.58 15.37 -11.75
C VAL A 192 -10.54 14.06 -12.53
N CYS A 193 -9.63 13.96 -13.50
CA CYS A 193 -9.36 12.71 -14.21
C CYS A 193 -8.36 11.88 -13.40
N SER A 194 -8.72 10.63 -13.08
CA SER A 194 -7.92 9.76 -12.21
C SER A 194 -6.49 9.55 -12.75
N LYS A 195 -6.33 9.48 -14.07
CA LYS A 195 -5.02 9.27 -14.72
C LYS A 195 -4.04 10.43 -14.57
N GLU A 196 -4.54 11.63 -14.27
CA GLU A 196 -3.70 12.82 -14.03
C GLU A 196 -3.15 12.84 -12.59
N ILE A 197 -3.77 12.05 -11.70
CA ILE A 197 -3.48 12.00 -10.28
C ILE A 197 -2.52 10.85 -9.96
N ALA A 198 -2.81 9.64 -10.44
CA ALA A 198 -1.98 8.46 -10.17
C ALA A 198 -2.06 7.41 -11.31
N ASN A 199 -1.27 6.35 -11.20
CA ASN A 199 -1.05 5.34 -12.27
C ASN A 199 -1.87 4.06 -12.04
N ILE A 200 -1.42 2.94 -12.63
CA ILE A 200 -2.04 1.62 -12.53
C ILE A 200 -2.25 1.19 -11.07
N GLY A 201 -3.40 0.57 -10.82
CA GLY A 201 -3.98 0.33 -9.49
C GLY A 201 -5.30 1.07 -9.40
N PHE A 202 -6.41 0.43 -9.81
CA PHE A 202 -7.68 1.14 -10.01
C PHE A 202 -8.23 1.71 -8.70
N LEU A 203 -8.31 0.91 -7.64
CA LEU A 203 -8.83 1.37 -6.35
C LEU A 203 -7.94 2.46 -5.76
N GLU A 204 -6.61 2.27 -5.81
CA GLU A 204 -5.67 3.23 -5.26
C GLU A 204 -5.65 4.55 -6.02
N ARG A 205 -5.76 4.49 -7.35
CA ARG A 205 -5.85 5.67 -8.23
C ARG A 205 -7.16 6.42 -8.03
N GLU A 206 -8.28 5.69 -7.98
CA GLU A 206 -9.59 6.27 -7.69
C GLU A 206 -9.57 6.94 -6.31
N ASN A 207 -9.03 6.27 -5.29
CA ASN A 207 -8.92 6.81 -3.95
C ASN A 207 -8.13 8.12 -3.90
N ALA A 208 -6.98 8.16 -4.59
CA ALA A 208 -6.16 9.35 -4.70
C ALA A 208 -6.91 10.50 -5.40
N ALA A 209 -7.65 10.21 -6.47
CA ALA A 209 -8.43 11.20 -7.21
C ALA A 209 -9.60 11.74 -6.38
N ILE A 210 -10.29 10.88 -5.62
CA ILE A 210 -11.33 11.27 -4.66
C ILE A 210 -10.77 12.18 -3.58
N LEU A 211 -9.66 11.80 -2.95
CA LEU A 211 -8.99 12.63 -1.94
C LEU A 211 -8.58 13.99 -2.50
N ASN A 212 -8.02 14.02 -3.72
CA ASN A 212 -7.68 15.27 -4.38
C ASN A 212 -8.91 16.14 -4.60
N GLY A 213 -9.97 15.58 -5.17
CA GLY A 213 -11.24 16.27 -5.42
C GLY A 213 -11.85 16.84 -4.14
N ALA A 214 -11.85 16.07 -3.05
CA ALA A 214 -12.45 16.46 -1.78
C ALA A 214 -11.79 17.72 -1.17
N ILE A 215 -10.49 17.92 -1.39
CA ILE A 215 -9.73 19.02 -0.77
C ILE A 215 -9.45 20.21 -1.70
N LEU A 216 -9.81 20.14 -2.99
CA LEU A 216 -9.54 21.20 -3.98
C LEU A 216 -9.96 22.60 -3.53
N ARG A 217 -11.18 22.73 -2.99
CA ARG A 217 -11.72 24.03 -2.54
C ARG A 217 -10.86 24.63 -1.43
N TYR A 218 -10.58 23.84 -0.40
CA TYR A 218 -9.77 24.27 0.74
C TYR A 218 -8.33 24.59 0.33
N ALA A 219 -7.74 23.79 -0.56
CA ALA A 219 -6.40 24.05 -1.09
C ALA A 219 -6.32 25.39 -1.85
N ARG A 220 -7.28 25.67 -2.75
CA ARG A 220 -7.34 26.94 -3.47
C ARG A 220 -7.47 28.13 -2.54
N GLN A 221 -8.35 28.05 -1.53
CA GLN A 221 -8.51 29.14 -0.56
C GLN A 221 -7.24 29.36 0.25
N THR A 222 -6.60 28.28 0.71
CA THR A 222 -5.34 28.35 1.47
C THR A 222 -4.22 28.99 0.66
N ILE A 223 -4.06 28.58 -0.60
CA ILE A 223 -3.04 29.13 -1.49
C ILE A 223 -3.32 30.61 -1.82
N ARG A 224 -4.59 31.00 -2.01
CA ARG A 224 -4.97 32.42 -2.13
C ARG A 224 -4.60 33.23 -0.88
N ARG A 225 -4.81 32.68 0.32
CA ARG A 225 -4.39 33.31 1.59
C ARG A 225 -2.86 33.48 1.64
N PHE A 226 -2.09 32.52 1.17
CA PHE A 226 -0.62 32.65 1.06
C PHE A 226 -0.20 33.77 0.10
N HIS A 227 -0.85 33.90 -1.07
CA HIS A 227 -0.62 35.04 -1.95
C HIS A 227 -0.98 36.38 -1.30
N GLY A 228 -2.10 36.43 -0.56
CA GLY A 228 -2.49 37.61 0.22
C GLY A 228 -1.43 37.99 1.27
N ALA A 229 -0.89 37.00 1.98
CA ALA A 229 0.21 37.18 2.93
C ALA A 229 1.46 37.78 2.26
N MET A 230 1.88 37.24 1.11
CA MET A 230 3.03 37.79 0.37
C MET A 230 2.80 39.24 -0.08
N LYS A 231 1.60 39.55 -0.60
CA LYS A 231 1.24 40.91 -1.02
C LYS A 231 1.27 41.90 0.14
N SER A 232 0.81 41.50 1.33
CA SER A 232 0.86 42.33 2.54
C SER A 232 2.28 42.66 3.01
N LEU A 233 3.24 41.77 2.71
CA LEU A 233 4.66 41.93 3.01
C LEU A 233 5.44 42.60 1.86
N HIS A 234 4.73 43.06 0.82
CA HIS A 234 5.30 43.71 -0.36
C HIS A 234 6.31 42.83 -1.13
N LEU A 235 6.15 41.51 -1.08
CA LEU A 235 6.98 40.58 -1.85
C LEU A 235 6.45 40.46 -3.30
N GLN A 236 7.33 40.71 -4.28
CA GLN A 236 7.01 40.68 -5.72
C GLN A 236 7.54 39.42 -6.42
N CYS A 237 7.70 38.32 -5.67
CA CYS A 237 8.35 37.10 -6.14
C CYS A 237 7.35 35.92 -6.24
N PRO A 238 7.69 34.88 -7.03
CA PRO A 238 6.85 33.69 -7.16
C PRO A 238 6.72 32.90 -5.85
N LEU A 239 5.55 32.28 -5.68
CA LEU A 239 5.22 31.36 -4.58
C LEU A 239 5.27 29.91 -5.08
N PHE A 240 6.04 29.08 -4.37
CA PHE A 240 6.13 27.65 -4.60
C PHE A 240 5.70 26.86 -3.36
N LEU A 241 5.27 25.62 -3.58
CA LEU A 241 5.04 24.65 -2.52
C LEU A 241 5.98 23.45 -2.70
N THR A 242 6.43 22.85 -1.60
CA THR A 242 7.22 21.62 -1.65
C THR A 242 6.32 20.41 -1.92
N GLN A 243 6.74 19.54 -2.82
CA GLN A 243 6.11 18.26 -3.12
C GLN A 243 6.64 17.11 -2.24
N ASN A 244 5.86 16.03 -2.17
CA ASN A 244 6.19 14.78 -1.46
C ASN A 244 7.46 14.08 -1.99
N ASP A 245 8.01 14.51 -3.10
CA ASP A 245 9.16 13.88 -3.73
C ASP A 245 10.45 14.71 -3.58
N GLY A 246 10.39 15.77 -2.75
CA GLY A 246 11.50 16.68 -2.45
C GLY A 246 11.76 17.77 -3.51
N THR A 247 10.87 17.91 -4.50
CA THR A 247 10.90 19.00 -5.50
C THR A 247 9.85 20.08 -5.19
N ILE A 248 9.82 21.16 -5.98
CA ILE A 248 8.82 22.23 -5.85
C ILE A 248 7.82 22.25 -7.01
N ILE A 249 6.62 22.73 -6.69
CA ILE A 249 5.54 22.98 -7.63
C ILE A 249 5.06 24.43 -7.45
N ASP A 250 4.67 25.09 -8.54
CA ASP A 250 4.10 26.43 -8.44
C ASP A 250 2.73 26.40 -7.74
N ALA A 251 2.38 27.51 -7.09
CA ALA A 251 1.14 27.63 -6.32
C ALA A 251 -0.14 27.30 -7.14
N THR A 252 -0.17 27.67 -8.42
CA THR A 252 -1.35 27.47 -9.29
C THR A 252 -1.54 25.98 -9.61
N THR A 253 -0.47 25.27 -9.93
CA THR A 253 -0.52 23.82 -10.18
C THR A 253 -0.75 23.05 -8.87
N ALA A 254 -0.17 23.49 -7.75
CA ALA A 254 -0.42 22.93 -6.42
C ALA A 254 -1.91 22.99 -6.05
N ALA A 255 -2.60 24.07 -6.41
CA ALA A 255 -4.03 24.23 -6.15
C ALA A 255 -4.93 23.27 -6.95
N LYS A 256 -4.41 22.64 -8.02
CA LYS A 256 -5.10 21.59 -8.79
C LYS A 256 -4.77 20.17 -8.28
N THR A 257 -3.62 20.01 -7.63
CA THR A 257 -3.11 18.71 -7.16
C THR A 257 -2.57 18.74 -5.71
N PRO A 258 -3.33 19.25 -4.72
CA PRO A 258 -2.86 19.43 -3.34
C PRO A 258 -2.35 18.16 -2.66
N ILE A 259 -2.80 16.98 -3.10
CA ILE A 259 -2.31 15.70 -2.55
C ILE A 259 -0.80 15.50 -2.75
N ARG A 260 -0.22 16.18 -3.74
CA ARG A 260 1.23 16.13 -4.02
C ARG A 260 2.07 16.85 -2.98
N THR A 261 1.46 17.57 -2.03
CA THR A 261 2.16 18.32 -0.96
C THR A 261 1.84 17.79 0.44
N PHE A 262 1.12 16.67 0.57
CA PHE A 262 0.67 16.11 1.86
C PHE A 262 1.80 15.81 2.85
N ASN A 263 2.99 15.45 2.35
CA ASN A 263 4.12 15.00 3.16
C ASN A 263 5.36 15.88 2.97
N SER A 264 5.16 17.17 2.69
CA SER A 264 6.22 18.12 2.42
C SER A 264 7.21 18.26 3.59
N GLY A 265 6.73 18.19 4.84
CA GLY A 265 7.55 18.40 6.05
C GLY A 265 8.71 17.42 6.17
N ALA A 266 8.44 16.11 6.06
CA ALA A 266 9.48 15.10 6.11
C ALA A 266 10.47 15.23 4.94
N THR A 267 9.98 15.48 3.71
CA THR A 267 10.89 15.71 2.57
C THR A 267 11.74 16.96 2.73
N ASN A 268 11.17 18.01 3.32
CA ASN A 268 11.86 19.25 3.65
C ASN A 268 12.98 18.97 4.65
N SER A 269 12.71 18.28 5.75
CA SER A 269 13.74 17.90 6.73
C SER A 269 14.87 17.12 6.08
N MET A 270 14.56 16.13 5.24
CA MET A 270 15.56 15.34 4.53
C MET A 270 16.43 16.20 3.60
N ARG A 271 15.79 17.03 2.77
CA ARG A 271 16.48 17.90 1.81
C ARG A 271 17.34 18.95 2.50
N GLY A 272 16.84 19.55 3.57
CA GLY A 272 17.57 20.53 4.35
C GLY A 272 18.73 19.92 5.12
N ALA A 273 18.56 18.74 5.71
CA ALA A 273 19.64 17.99 6.34
C ALA A 273 20.80 17.78 5.36
N ALA A 274 20.50 17.33 4.14
CA ALA A 274 21.51 17.15 3.09
C ALA A 274 22.19 18.46 2.69
N TYR A 275 21.41 19.55 2.58
CA TYR A 275 21.96 20.87 2.25
C TYR A 275 22.96 21.33 3.32
N LEU A 276 22.57 21.25 4.60
CA LEU A 276 23.33 21.74 5.76
C LEU A 276 24.57 20.88 6.06
N ALA A 277 24.52 19.59 5.76
CA ALA A 277 25.66 18.68 5.91
C ALA A 277 26.83 18.99 4.96
N GLY A 278 26.59 19.72 3.85
CA GLY A 278 27.62 20.10 2.88
C GLY A 278 27.92 19.03 1.83
N GLU A 279 29.09 19.10 1.19
CA GLU A 279 29.46 18.22 0.07
C GLU A 279 30.00 16.84 0.46
N ASP A 280 30.34 16.62 1.75
CA ASP A 280 30.93 15.36 2.25
C ASP A 280 30.07 14.10 2.00
N LEU A 281 28.77 14.31 1.78
CA LEU A 281 27.76 13.28 1.53
C LEU A 281 27.21 13.29 0.11
N ALA A 282 27.76 14.12 -0.78
CA ALA A 282 27.35 14.14 -2.18
C ALA A 282 27.53 12.75 -2.81
N ASN A 283 26.54 12.31 -3.60
CA ASN A 283 26.51 11.02 -4.29
C ASN A 283 26.55 9.78 -3.38
N LYS A 284 26.16 9.89 -2.10
CA LYS A 284 26.04 8.75 -1.18
C LYS A 284 24.60 8.62 -0.67
N SER A 285 24.11 7.37 -0.61
CA SER A 285 22.89 7.08 0.12
C SER A 285 23.08 7.41 1.59
N THR A 286 22.15 8.17 2.17
CA THR A 286 22.28 8.71 3.53
C THR A 286 20.94 8.57 4.25
N ILE A 287 20.96 8.15 5.50
CA ILE A 287 19.75 8.08 6.33
C ILE A 287 19.55 9.43 7.01
N VAL A 288 18.32 9.92 7.05
CA VAL A 288 17.94 11.10 7.81
C VAL A 288 17.00 10.66 8.91
N VAL A 289 17.30 11.09 10.13
CA VAL A 289 16.49 10.85 11.33
C VAL A 289 16.08 12.23 11.85
N ASP A 290 14.82 12.58 11.62
CA ASP A 290 14.21 13.83 12.12
C ASP A 290 13.50 13.54 13.44
N ILE A 291 14.08 13.98 14.55
CA ILE A 291 13.54 13.76 15.89
C ILE A 291 12.77 15.02 16.31
N GLY A 292 11.44 14.90 16.38
CA GLY A 292 10.54 15.95 16.81
C GLY A 292 10.22 15.94 18.31
N GLY A 293 9.15 16.65 18.68
CA GLY A 293 8.62 16.66 20.05
C GLY A 293 7.79 15.42 20.39
N THR A 294 7.17 14.78 19.39
CA THR A 294 6.26 13.63 19.57
C THR A 294 6.77 12.36 18.89
N THR A 295 7.34 12.52 17.70
CA THR A 295 7.65 11.43 16.78
C THR A 295 9.05 11.61 16.21
N THR A 296 9.62 10.51 15.74
CA THR A 296 10.84 10.48 14.95
C THR A 296 10.51 9.92 13.58
N ASP A 297 10.93 10.64 12.54
CA ASP A 297 10.72 10.28 11.15
C ASP A 297 12.07 9.84 10.54
N VAL A 298 12.14 8.61 10.06
CA VAL A 298 13.36 8.06 9.45
C VAL A 298 13.17 7.83 7.97
N GLY A 299 14.03 8.44 7.15
CA GLY A 299 14.00 8.38 5.69
C GLY A 299 15.38 8.12 5.08
N VAL A 300 15.42 7.74 3.80
CA VAL A 300 16.69 7.59 3.05
C VAL A 300 16.75 8.60 1.91
N LEU A 301 17.85 9.35 1.85
CA LEU A 301 18.24 10.13 0.69
C LEU A 301 19.06 9.25 -0.26
N LEU A 302 18.69 9.28 -1.53
CA LEU A 302 19.44 8.65 -2.61
C LEU A 302 20.69 9.47 -2.97
N PRO A 303 21.66 8.91 -3.70
CA PRO A 303 22.83 9.65 -4.20
C PRO A 303 22.47 10.94 -4.97
N SER A 304 21.31 10.97 -5.61
CA SER A 304 20.75 12.16 -6.29
C SER A 304 20.36 13.31 -5.35
N GLY A 305 20.35 13.07 -4.03
CA GLY A 305 19.90 14.02 -3.01
C GLY A 305 18.37 14.12 -2.90
N LEU A 306 17.63 13.20 -3.52
CA LEU A 306 16.18 13.09 -3.39
C LEU A 306 15.79 12.01 -2.38
N PRO A 307 14.64 12.15 -1.69
CA PRO A 307 14.09 11.08 -0.85
C PRO A 307 13.78 9.83 -1.68
N ARG A 308 14.18 8.67 -1.18
CA ARG A 308 13.76 7.37 -1.68
C ARG A 308 12.23 7.28 -1.58
N GLN A 309 11.56 6.94 -2.67
CA GLN A 309 10.11 6.82 -2.69
C GLN A 309 9.65 5.51 -2.04
N ALA A 310 8.43 5.54 -1.47
CA ALA A 310 7.75 4.35 -0.98
C ALA A 310 7.36 3.41 -2.14
N SER A 311 6.98 2.18 -1.81
CA SER A 311 6.52 1.20 -2.79
C SER A 311 5.23 1.69 -3.50
N ALA A 312 4.76 0.93 -4.49
CA ALA A 312 3.64 1.31 -5.35
C ALA A 312 2.34 1.72 -4.60
N TYR A 313 2.20 1.36 -3.32
CA TYR A 313 1.04 1.70 -2.50
C TYR A 313 1.46 2.26 -1.15
N VAL A 314 0.85 3.36 -0.75
CA VAL A 314 0.99 3.96 0.59
C VAL A 314 -0.38 4.17 1.21
N LYS A 315 -0.45 4.27 2.55
CA LYS A 315 -1.67 4.65 3.25
C LYS A 315 -1.60 6.12 3.66
N ALA A 316 -2.54 6.92 3.17
CA ALA A 316 -2.74 8.31 3.61
C ALA A 316 -4.08 8.42 4.34
N ALA A 317 -4.08 8.85 5.60
CA ALA A 317 -5.30 8.92 6.44
C ALA A 317 -6.11 7.60 6.48
N GLY A 318 -5.43 6.46 6.49
CA GLY A 318 -6.06 5.13 6.47
C GLY A 318 -6.49 4.64 5.09
N ILE A 319 -6.30 5.43 4.03
CA ILE A 319 -6.73 5.13 2.66
C ILE A 319 -5.53 4.67 1.82
N LYS A 320 -5.67 3.55 1.12
CA LYS A 320 -4.65 3.03 0.20
C LYS A 320 -4.64 3.86 -1.10
N VAL A 321 -3.48 4.43 -1.44
CA VAL A 321 -3.24 5.32 -2.59
C VAL A 321 -1.91 5.00 -3.27
N ASN A 322 -1.73 5.40 -4.54
CA ASN A 322 -0.55 5.06 -5.36
C ASN A 322 0.12 6.28 -6.03
N TYR A 323 0.19 7.42 -5.34
CA TYR A 323 0.95 8.60 -5.78
C TYR A 323 2.31 8.70 -5.07
N SER A 324 3.24 9.48 -5.64
CA SER A 324 4.62 9.66 -5.14
C SER A 324 4.65 10.17 -3.70
N MET A 325 5.32 9.43 -2.81
CA MET A 325 5.49 9.74 -1.39
C MET A 325 6.84 9.20 -0.91
N PRO A 326 7.56 9.88 0.01
CA PRO A 326 8.84 9.35 0.47
C PRO A 326 8.60 8.11 1.33
N HIS A 327 9.50 7.12 1.23
CA HIS A 327 9.52 5.98 2.13
C HIS A 327 10.01 6.47 3.49
N LEU A 328 9.11 6.49 4.47
CA LEU A 328 9.39 6.89 5.85
C LEU A 328 9.00 5.78 6.81
N TYR A 329 9.81 5.61 7.84
CA TYR A 329 9.47 4.85 9.02
C TYR A 329 9.23 5.82 10.18
N PHE A 330 8.05 5.74 10.79
CA PHE A 330 7.64 6.59 11.89
C PHE A 330 7.75 5.83 13.20
N VAL A 331 8.32 6.47 14.22
CA VAL A 331 8.33 5.91 15.57
C VAL A 331 7.90 6.94 16.61
N GLY A 332 7.11 6.50 17.60
CA GLY A 332 6.60 7.32 18.71
C GLY A 332 7.68 7.67 19.73
N LEU A 333 8.73 8.33 19.27
CA LEU A 333 9.87 8.80 20.06
C LEU A 333 10.12 10.27 19.73
N GLY A 334 10.04 11.14 20.72
CA GLY A 334 10.38 12.55 20.60
C GLY A 334 10.65 13.16 21.98
N GLY A 335 10.91 14.48 22.03
CA GLY A 335 11.23 15.17 23.29
C GLY A 335 10.21 14.95 24.42
N GLY A 336 8.92 14.95 24.08
CA GLY A 336 7.82 14.77 25.02
C GLY A 336 7.39 13.33 25.26
N SER A 337 8.08 12.33 24.70
CA SER A 337 7.74 10.91 24.95
C SER A 337 7.83 10.59 26.44
N ILE A 338 6.76 10.01 26.98
CA ILE A 338 6.63 9.76 28.42
C ILE A 338 7.52 8.58 28.82
N VAL A 339 8.25 8.73 29.92
CA VAL A 339 9.16 7.70 30.45
C VAL A 339 8.56 7.08 31.71
N ARG A 340 8.52 5.74 31.75
CA ARG A 340 7.98 4.99 32.91
C ARG A 340 9.02 4.03 33.46
N ASP A 341 9.12 3.97 34.78
CA ASP A 341 10.17 3.23 35.51
C ASP A 341 9.90 1.71 35.66
N GLY A 342 8.87 1.17 35.00
CA GLY A 342 8.58 -0.27 34.99
C GLY A 342 8.08 -0.85 36.32
N GLN A 343 7.76 -0.02 37.32
CA GLN A 343 7.23 -0.48 38.62
C GLN A 343 5.72 -0.82 38.59
N SER A 344 4.97 -0.36 37.58
CA SER A 344 3.54 -0.65 37.41
C SER A 344 3.16 -0.85 35.93
N GLY A 345 2.26 -1.82 35.66
CA GLY A 345 1.78 -2.16 34.31
C GLY A 345 2.05 -3.61 33.85
N ALA A 346 1.64 -3.94 32.62
CA ALA A 346 1.69 -5.27 32.01
C ALA A 346 3.12 -5.80 31.71
N LYS A 347 4.14 -4.93 31.74
CA LYS A 347 5.56 -5.28 31.55
C LYS A 347 6.39 -4.92 32.79
N LYS A 348 6.15 -5.62 33.90
CA LYS A 348 6.94 -5.46 35.14
C LYS A 348 8.43 -5.69 34.87
N GLY A 349 9.27 -4.70 35.20
CA GLY A 349 10.73 -4.84 35.22
C GLY A 349 11.53 -4.19 34.08
N ALA A 350 10.88 -3.56 33.09
CA ALA A 350 11.56 -2.86 32.00
C ALA A 350 11.13 -1.38 31.92
N VAL A 351 12.10 -0.48 31.68
CA VAL A 351 11.84 0.94 31.43
C VAL A 351 11.22 1.09 30.04
N THR A 352 10.20 1.94 29.92
CA THR A 352 9.55 2.24 28.65
C THR A 352 9.65 3.73 28.34
N VAL A 353 9.79 4.05 27.06
CA VAL A 353 9.83 5.42 26.53
C VAL A 353 8.81 5.49 25.40
N GLY A 354 7.78 6.32 25.56
CA GLY A 354 6.64 6.38 24.64
C GLY A 354 5.80 5.08 24.61
N PRO A 355 4.96 4.87 23.57
CA PRO A 355 4.82 5.72 22.37
C PRO A 355 4.02 7.02 22.62
N ASP A 356 3.36 7.14 23.76
CA ASP A 356 2.60 8.33 24.13
C ASP A 356 3.49 9.50 24.54
N SER A 357 3.00 10.72 24.28
CA SER A 357 3.76 11.97 24.43
C SER A 357 2.87 13.10 24.94
N VAL A 358 3.47 14.04 25.69
CA VAL A 358 2.81 15.30 26.09
C VAL A 358 2.67 16.30 24.93
N GLY A 359 3.36 16.05 23.80
CA GLY A 359 3.23 16.81 22.56
C GLY A 359 3.51 18.31 22.70
N HIS A 360 2.62 19.16 22.18
CA HIS A 360 2.76 20.63 22.26
C HIS A 360 2.77 21.15 23.71
N ARG A 361 2.34 20.34 24.69
CA ARG A 361 2.36 20.68 26.12
C ARG A 361 3.70 20.36 26.79
N LEU A 362 4.73 19.96 26.05
CA LEU A 362 6.07 19.69 26.59
C LEU A 362 6.61 20.84 27.43
N LEU A 363 6.48 22.07 26.95
CA LEU A 363 6.95 23.28 27.63
C LEU A 363 6.17 23.61 28.92
N THR A 364 5.07 22.92 29.21
CA THR A 364 4.25 23.13 30.40
C THR A 364 4.19 21.90 31.32
N GLU A 365 4.24 20.68 30.77
CA GLU A 365 4.07 19.43 31.51
C GLU A 365 5.40 18.71 31.82
N GLY A 366 6.50 18.97 31.10
CA GLY A 366 7.80 18.34 31.35
C GLY A 366 8.47 18.85 32.63
N LEU A 367 9.23 17.99 33.33
CA LEU A 367 9.84 18.32 34.63
C LEU A 367 10.83 19.50 34.55
N VAL A 368 11.69 19.53 33.52
CA VAL A 368 12.64 20.64 33.32
C VAL A 368 11.94 21.97 33.02
N PHE A 369 10.67 21.95 32.63
CA PHE A 369 9.87 23.16 32.40
C PHE A 369 8.94 23.51 33.56
N GLY A 370 8.95 22.72 34.64
CA GLY A 370 8.15 22.97 35.86
C GLY A 370 6.84 22.18 35.94
N GLY A 371 6.61 21.22 35.04
CA GLY A 371 5.50 20.28 35.13
C GLY A 371 5.79 19.05 35.99
N ASP A 372 4.95 18.02 35.89
CA ASP A 372 4.96 16.81 36.72
C ASP A 372 5.16 15.50 35.94
N VAL A 373 5.28 15.57 34.60
CA VAL A 373 5.45 14.40 33.74
C VAL A 373 6.91 14.20 33.37
N LEU A 374 7.45 13.00 33.62
CA LEU A 374 8.80 12.61 33.20
C LEU A 374 8.84 12.30 31.70
N THR A 375 9.66 13.04 30.95
CA THR A 375 9.77 12.96 29.48
C THR A 375 11.18 12.59 29.01
N ALA A 376 11.33 12.26 27.72
CA ALA A 376 12.63 11.97 27.13
C ALA A 376 13.58 13.18 27.16
N THR A 377 13.08 14.42 27.04
CA THR A 377 13.86 15.65 27.23
C THR A 377 14.42 15.73 28.66
N ASP A 378 13.64 15.36 29.68
CA ASP A 378 14.11 15.33 31.07
C ASP A 378 15.25 14.32 31.26
N ILE A 379 15.17 13.15 30.62
CA ILE A 379 16.24 12.15 30.61
C ILE A 379 17.50 12.67 29.91
N ALA A 380 17.37 13.37 28.78
CA ALA A 380 18.50 13.95 28.06
C ALA A 380 19.22 15.04 28.89
N VAL A 381 18.47 15.87 29.62
CA VAL A 381 19.03 16.86 30.54
C VAL A 381 19.69 16.18 31.75
N ALA A 382 19.02 15.18 32.36
CA ALA A 382 19.57 14.42 33.49
C ALA A 382 20.85 13.65 33.13
N GLY A 383 20.92 13.14 31.90
CA GLY A 383 22.08 12.44 31.34
C GLY A 383 23.19 13.37 30.83
N GLY A 384 23.00 14.69 30.89
CA GLY A 384 23.99 15.68 30.44
C GLY A 384 24.15 15.80 28.91
N GLN A 385 23.19 15.30 28.13
CA GLN A 385 23.21 15.35 26.66
C GLN A 385 22.81 16.74 26.12
N CYS A 386 22.02 17.50 26.88
CA CYS A 386 21.61 18.86 26.50
C CYS A 386 21.36 19.77 27.70
N VAL A 387 21.30 21.07 27.43
CA VAL A 387 20.96 22.11 28.42
C VAL A 387 19.66 22.77 28.01
N VAL A 388 18.55 22.25 28.52
CA VAL A 388 17.18 22.71 28.23
C VAL A 388 16.41 22.83 29.55
N GLY A 389 15.66 23.93 29.72
CA GLY A 389 14.89 24.18 30.94
C GLY A 389 15.76 24.28 32.20
N ASN A 390 15.21 23.89 33.34
CA ASN A 390 15.86 23.89 34.64
C ASN A 390 16.41 22.49 34.99
N ALA A 391 17.73 22.32 34.89
CA ALA A 391 18.41 21.07 35.21
C ALA A 391 18.27 20.63 36.68
N GLU A 392 17.98 21.54 37.61
CA GLU A 392 17.76 21.17 39.03
C GLU A 392 16.52 20.28 39.20
N SER A 393 15.51 20.44 38.34
CA SER A 393 14.26 19.69 38.39
C SER A 393 14.45 18.18 38.19
N VAL A 394 15.55 17.74 37.58
CA VAL A 394 15.78 16.33 37.21
C VAL A 394 16.94 15.65 37.96
N LYS A 395 17.64 16.36 38.85
CA LYS A 395 18.75 15.80 39.63
C LYS A 395 18.36 14.66 40.58
N HIS A 396 17.09 14.59 40.94
CA HIS A 396 16.56 13.57 41.84
C HIS A 396 16.35 12.21 41.13
N LEU A 397 16.43 12.15 39.80
CA LEU A 397 16.25 10.93 39.02
C LEU A 397 17.40 9.95 39.27
N ALA A 398 17.06 8.68 39.50
CA ALA A 398 18.05 7.64 39.71
C ALA A 398 18.89 7.40 38.45
N SER A 399 20.22 7.32 38.59
CA SER A 399 21.15 7.09 37.46
C SER A 399 20.82 5.83 36.65
N LYS A 400 20.32 4.78 37.30
CA LYS A 400 19.87 3.54 36.65
C LYS A 400 18.68 3.78 35.71
N LEU A 401 17.73 4.62 36.09
CA LEU A 401 16.57 4.96 35.26
C LEU A 401 17.02 5.76 34.03
N VAL A 402 17.90 6.75 34.22
CA VAL A 402 18.46 7.56 33.12
C VAL A 402 19.19 6.69 32.11
N SER A 403 20.13 5.86 32.58
CA SER A 403 20.90 4.96 31.71
C SER A 403 20.01 3.94 30.99
N ALA A 404 19.06 3.31 31.68
CA ALA A 404 18.13 2.37 31.05
C ALA A 404 17.23 3.05 30.00
N SER A 405 16.79 4.28 30.25
CA SER A 405 16.01 5.08 29.30
C SER A 405 16.83 5.43 28.06
N GLN A 406 18.09 5.87 28.23
CA GLN A 406 19.01 6.16 27.13
C GLN A 406 19.31 4.92 26.29
N THR A 407 19.55 3.76 26.92
CA THR A 407 19.69 2.48 26.20
C THR A 407 18.44 2.17 25.40
N ARG A 408 17.25 2.40 25.96
CA ARG A 408 16.00 2.15 25.24
C ARG A 408 15.81 3.08 24.05
N ILE A 409 16.12 4.37 24.19
CA ILE A 409 16.11 5.35 23.09
C ILE A 409 17.08 4.93 21.99
N LYS A 410 18.30 4.52 22.36
CA LYS A 410 19.32 4.00 21.43
C LYS A 410 18.78 2.82 20.61
N GLN A 411 18.23 1.79 21.27
CA GLN A 411 17.65 0.63 20.61
C GLN A 411 16.52 0.99 19.63
N ILE A 412 15.64 1.92 20.02
CA ILE A 412 14.54 2.39 19.15
C ILE A 412 15.10 3.02 17.87
N LEU A 413 16.12 3.87 17.99
CA LEU A 413 16.75 4.54 16.85
C LEU A 413 17.52 3.56 15.95
N GLU A 414 18.32 2.65 16.53
CA GLU A 414 19.08 1.62 15.80
C GLU A 414 18.15 0.73 14.96
N ARG A 415 17.07 0.26 15.58
CA ARG A 415 16.04 -0.51 14.87
C ARG A 415 15.40 0.29 13.73
N SER A 416 15.07 1.55 13.98
CA SER A 416 14.45 2.41 12.95
C SER A 416 15.39 2.65 11.76
N ILE A 417 16.69 2.80 12.04
CA ILE A 417 17.74 2.91 11.02
C ILE A 417 17.86 1.62 10.21
N ASP A 418 17.89 0.47 10.86
CA ASP A 418 18.07 -0.81 10.19
C ASP A 418 16.90 -1.17 9.27
N LEU A 419 15.66 -0.99 9.73
CA LEU A 419 14.45 -1.20 8.92
C LEU A 419 14.46 -0.35 7.64
N MET A 420 15.05 0.84 7.68
CA MET A 420 15.13 1.73 6.52
C MET A 420 16.26 1.40 5.55
N LYS A 421 17.24 0.57 5.91
CA LYS A 421 18.36 0.25 5.01
C LYS A 421 17.96 -0.71 3.90
N THR A 422 18.61 -0.58 2.76
CA THR A 422 18.51 -1.53 1.64
C THR A 422 19.56 -2.63 1.71
N SER A 423 20.72 -2.37 2.31
CA SER A 423 21.79 -3.37 2.52
C SER A 423 22.23 -3.41 3.99
N PRO A 424 22.92 -4.47 4.44
CA PRO A 424 23.47 -4.55 5.79
C PRO A 424 24.58 -3.52 6.06
N GLU A 425 25.14 -2.90 5.02
CA GLU A 425 26.25 -1.98 5.13
C GLU A 425 25.87 -0.73 5.95
N PRO A 426 26.73 -0.25 6.87
CA PRO A 426 26.48 0.99 7.59
C PRO A 426 26.41 2.21 6.66
N LEU A 427 25.38 3.03 6.82
CA LEU A 427 25.18 4.26 6.04
C LEU A 427 25.43 5.51 6.90
N PRO A 428 25.84 6.64 6.31
CA PRO A 428 25.89 7.90 7.04
C PRO A 428 24.49 8.27 7.53
N VAL A 429 24.40 8.84 8.74
CA VAL A 429 23.15 9.26 9.37
C VAL A 429 23.21 10.76 9.66
N LEU A 430 22.21 11.49 9.17
CA LEU A 430 21.96 12.89 9.48
C LEU A 430 20.91 12.98 10.59
N LEU A 431 21.26 13.59 11.71
CA LEU A 431 20.34 13.85 12.82
C LEU A 431 19.82 15.28 12.70
N VAL A 432 18.50 15.44 12.56
CA VAL A 432 17.85 16.76 12.49
C VAL A 432 16.62 16.82 13.39
N GLY A 433 16.03 18.01 13.50
CA GLY A 433 14.89 18.27 14.36
C GLY A 433 15.29 18.71 15.77
N GLY A 434 14.38 19.41 16.46
CA GLY A 434 14.65 19.94 17.80
C GLY A 434 14.94 18.87 18.86
N GLY A 435 14.48 17.63 18.64
CA GLY A 435 14.74 16.47 19.47
C GLY A 435 16.01 15.71 19.11
N ALA A 436 16.81 16.14 18.12
CA ALA A 436 18.07 15.48 17.75
C ALA A 436 19.03 15.27 18.93
N VAL A 437 18.89 16.11 19.97
CA VAL A 437 19.61 16.02 21.24
C VAL A 437 19.36 14.73 22.03
N LEU A 438 18.30 13.97 21.72
CA LEU A 438 18.00 12.68 22.33
C LEU A 438 18.90 11.56 21.83
N ALA A 439 19.46 11.72 20.62
CA ALA A 439 20.28 10.69 19.99
C ALA A 439 21.59 10.47 20.78
N PRO A 440 22.05 9.22 20.92
CA PRO A 440 23.34 8.92 21.52
C PRO A 440 24.49 9.35 20.59
N ALA A 441 25.72 9.32 21.13
CA ALA A 441 26.92 9.68 20.36
C ALA A 441 27.23 8.69 19.22
N GLU A 442 26.84 7.42 19.39
CA GLU A 442 27.08 6.33 18.44
C GLU A 442 25.81 5.46 18.33
N LEU A 443 25.48 5.09 17.10
CA LEU A 443 24.36 4.20 16.75
C LEU A 443 24.90 3.08 15.86
N GLU A 444 24.58 1.84 16.21
CA GLU A 444 24.84 0.68 15.38
C GLU A 444 24.14 0.83 14.02
N GLY A 445 24.83 0.39 12.98
CA GLY A 445 24.36 0.55 11.61
C GLY A 445 24.57 1.96 11.01
N ALA A 446 25.01 2.96 11.78
CA ALA A 446 25.48 4.22 11.23
C ALA A 446 26.99 4.15 10.92
N SER A 447 27.43 4.49 9.71
CA SER A 447 28.87 4.61 9.43
C SER A 447 29.46 5.89 10.02
N LYS A 448 28.64 6.94 10.12
CA LYS A 448 28.97 8.23 10.73
C LYS A 448 27.67 8.91 11.14
N LEU A 449 27.63 9.46 12.35
CA LEU A 449 26.56 10.36 12.79
C LEU A 449 26.99 11.81 12.56
N ILE A 450 26.11 12.58 11.92
CA ILE A 450 26.36 13.96 11.57
C ILE A 450 25.18 14.78 12.09
N ASN A 451 25.48 15.72 12.99
CA ASN A 451 24.55 16.75 13.40
C ASN A 451 24.93 18.05 12.67
N PRO A 452 24.25 18.41 11.56
CA PRO A 452 24.60 19.57 10.78
C PRO A 452 24.30 20.88 11.55
N PRO A 453 24.96 22.01 11.23
CA PRO A 453 24.59 23.29 11.81
C PRO A 453 23.14 23.64 11.43
N PHE A 454 22.39 24.32 12.32
CA PHE A 454 20.98 24.68 12.11
C PHE A 454 20.03 23.48 11.89
N PHE A 455 20.37 22.32 12.49
CA PHE A 455 19.58 21.09 12.39
C PHE A 455 18.13 21.24 12.88
N ASP A 456 17.85 22.22 13.74
CA ASP A 456 16.55 22.51 14.34
C ASP A 456 15.56 23.21 13.40
N VAL A 457 16.06 23.79 12.29
CA VAL A 457 15.28 24.44 11.23
C VAL A 457 15.55 23.81 9.85
N ALA A 458 16.03 22.56 9.84
CA ALA A 458 16.37 21.85 8.61
C ALA A 458 15.18 21.75 7.63
N ASN A 459 13.96 21.58 8.11
CA ASN A 459 12.74 21.61 7.30
C ASN A 459 12.59 22.91 6.48
N ALA A 460 12.65 24.08 7.12
CA ALA A 460 12.54 25.36 6.43
C ALA A 460 13.71 25.60 5.45
N VAL A 461 14.92 25.13 5.79
CA VAL A 461 16.06 25.12 4.84
C VAL A 461 15.77 24.24 3.63
N GLY A 462 15.20 23.05 3.85
CA GLY A 462 14.79 22.15 2.78
C GLY A 462 13.79 22.77 1.82
N ALA A 463 12.80 23.51 2.35
CA ALA A 463 11.84 24.25 1.54
C ALA A 463 12.54 25.32 0.67
N ALA A 464 13.47 26.10 1.24
CA ALA A 464 14.19 27.16 0.50
C ALA A 464 15.12 26.60 -0.59
N CYS A 465 15.74 25.45 -0.33
CA CYS A 465 16.74 24.81 -1.20
C CYS A 465 16.15 23.77 -2.17
N ALA A 466 14.83 23.62 -2.18
CA ALA A 466 14.16 22.64 -3.02
C ALA A 466 14.36 23.00 -4.51
N LYS A 467 14.50 21.94 -5.32
CA LYS A 467 14.79 22.02 -6.75
C LYS A 467 13.52 21.84 -7.56
N VAL A 468 13.51 22.34 -8.79
CA VAL A 468 12.42 22.11 -9.73
C VAL A 468 12.55 20.71 -10.29
N GLY A 469 11.43 19.98 -10.37
CA GLY A 469 11.36 18.62 -10.88
C GLY A 469 10.48 18.51 -12.13
N GLY A 470 10.89 17.64 -13.04
CA GLY A 470 10.06 17.15 -14.13
C GLY A 470 9.99 15.64 -14.04
N THR A 471 8.80 15.11 -13.73
CA THR A 471 8.58 13.67 -13.65
C THR A 471 7.75 13.21 -14.83
N VAL A 472 8.23 12.15 -15.49
CA VAL A 472 7.48 11.36 -16.45
C VAL A 472 7.27 10.00 -15.82
N ASP A 473 6.02 9.62 -15.62
CA ASP A 473 5.63 8.26 -15.33
C ASP A 473 4.68 7.87 -16.45
N LYS A 474 5.19 7.08 -17.39
CA LYS A 474 4.47 6.75 -18.62
C LYS A 474 4.59 5.27 -18.88
N ILE A 475 3.49 4.70 -19.36
CA ILE A 475 3.45 3.36 -19.89
C ILE A 475 3.60 3.46 -21.40
N THR A 476 4.59 2.79 -21.97
CA THR A 476 4.91 2.87 -23.40
C THR A 476 4.95 1.49 -24.03
N SER A 477 4.39 1.38 -25.24
CA SER A 477 4.52 0.17 -26.01
C SER A 477 5.93 0.03 -26.58
N ILE A 478 6.58 -1.09 -26.32
CA ILE A 478 7.88 -1.49 -26.88
C ILE A 478 7.73 -2.53 -28.00
N ALA A 479 6.53 -2.67 -28.58
CA ALA A 479 6.28 -3.64 -29.66
C ALA A 479 7.08 -3.31 -30.93
N ASN A 480 7.29 -2.01 -31.18
CA ASN A 480 7.96 -1.49 -32.38
C ASN A 480 9.19 -0.62 -32.06
N GLN A 481 9.67 -0.61 -30.80
CA GLN A 481 10.82 0.19 -30.37
C GLN A 481 11.62 -0.53 -29.28
N SER A 482 12.90 -0.20 -29.11
CA SER A 482 13.69 -0.79 -28.04
C SER A 482 13.35 -0.16 -26.68
N ILE A 483 13.57 -0.91 -25.58
CA ILE A 483 13.46 -0.38 -24.20
C ILE A 483 14.32 0.88 -24.04
N LYS A 484 15.50 0.89 -24.67
CA LYS A 484 16.42 2.03 -24.63
C LYS A 484 15.80 3.27 -25.26
N ASP A 485 15.14 3.13 -26.41
CA ASP A 485 14.51 4.27 -27.10
C ASP A 485 13.36 4.85 -26.28
N ALA A 486 12.51 3.98 -25.70
CA ALA A 486 11.41 4.38 -24.82
C ALA A 486 11.92 5.14 -23.58
N VAL A 487 13.01 4.65 -22.96
CA VAL A 487 13.64 5.32 -21.81
C VAL A 487 14.25 6.66 -22.20
N GLU A 488 14.90 6.77 -23.37
CA GLU A 488 15.46 8.05 -23.84
C GLU A 488 14.37 9.07 -24.21
N GLU A 489 13.24 8.63 -24.77
CA GLU A 489 12.07 9.50 -24.98
C GLU A 489 11.53 10.03 -23.65
N ALA A 490 11.34 9.14 -22.66
CA ALA A 490 10.88 9.53 -21.33
C ALA A 490 11.86 10.50 -20.64
N LYS A 491 13.17 10.32 -20.81
CA LYS A 491 14.20 11.26 -20.30
C LYS A 491 14.06 12.65 -20.92
N LYS A 492 13.90 12.74 -22.24
CA LYS A 492 13.69 14.03 -22.93
C LYS A 492 12.44 14.72 -22.42
N ALA A 493 11.32 14.00 -22.33
CA ALA A 493 10.08 14.55 -21.81
C ALA A 493 10.19 15.00 -20.35
N ALA A 494 10.96 14.29 -19.50
CA ALA A 494 11.19 14.68 -18.11
C ALA A 494 12.02 15.96 -18.02
N ILE A 495 13.07 16.09 -18.85
CA ILE A 495 13.88 17.31 -18.95
C ILE A 495 13.01 18.50 -19.41
N GLU A 496 12.23 18.32 -20.46
CA GLU A 496 11.32 19.36 -20.97
C GLU A 496 10.31 19.80 -19.91
N ARG A 497 9.73 18.86 -19.16
CA ARG A 497 8.83 19.19 -18.03
C ARG A 497 9.54 19.97 -16.93
N ALA A 498 10.78 19.62 -16.59
CA ALA A 498 11.56 20.35 -15.58
C ALA A 498 11.83 21.80 -16.05
N ILE A 499 12.20 21.98 -17.31
CA ILE A 499 12.43 23.32 -17.91
C ILE A 499 11.12 24.12 -17.96
N GLN A 500 10.00 23.51 -18.35
CA GLN A 500 8.68 24.15 -18.35
C GLN A 500 8.23 24.57 -16.96
N ALA A 501 8.59 23.79 -15.93
CA ALA A 501 8.34 24.10 -14.52
C ALA A 501 9.30 25.17 -13.95
N GLY A 502 10.22 25.71 -14.75
CA GLY A 502 11.11 26.81 -14.36
C GLY A 502 12.54 26.40 -14.01
N ALA A 503 13.02 25.21 -14.43
CA ALA A 503 14.42 24.84 -14.24
C ALA A 503 15.36 25.55 -15.25
N VAL A 504 16.56 25.92 -14.79
CA VAL A 504 17.66 26.38 -15.65
C VAL A 504 18.17 25.19 -16.46
N GLU A 505 18.11 25.27 -17.79
CA GLU A 505 18.43 24.18 -18.74
C GLU A 505 19.77 23.51 -18.45
N ASP A 506 20.86 24.27 -18.31
CA ASP A 506 22.21 23.75 -18.06
C ASP A 506 22.38 23.07 -16.68
N SER A 507 21.42 23.26 -15.77
CA SER A 507 21.43 22.65 -14.44
C SER A 507 20.62 21.36 -14.35
N VAL A 508 19.83 21.04 -15.39
CA VAL A 508 18.94 19.88 -15.38
C VAL A 508 19.74 18.60 -15.57
N PHE A 509 19.54 17.64 -14.68
CA PHE A 509 20.07 16.29 -14.83
C PHE A 509 19.01 15.25 -14.47
N ILE A 510 19.20 14.03 -14.96
CA ILE A 510 18.32 12.90 -14.63
C ILE A 510 18.70 12.37 -13.24
N ALA A 511 17.80 12.54 -12.28
CA ALA A 511 17.98 12.11 -10.90
C ALA A 511 17.62 10.64 -10.69
N GLU A 512 16.64 10.16 -11.44
CA GLU A 512 16.10 8.80 -11.31
C GLU A 512 15.60 8.30 -12.66
N VAL A 513 15.91 7.04 -12.95
CA VAL A 513 15.35 6.29 -14.08
C VAL A 513 14.98 4.94 -13.54
N GLU A 514 13.69 4.69 -13.51
CA GLU A 514 13.13 3.38 -13.24
C GLU A 514 12.39 2.93 -14.48
N SER A 515 12.69 1.72 -14.92
CA SER A 515 12.06 1.14 -16.10
C SER A 515 11.68 -0.28 -15.77
N MET A 516 10.38 -0.50 -15.63
CA MET A 516 9.82 -1.76 -15.24
C MET A 516 8.88 -2.24 -16.34
N PRO A 517 9.10 -3.45 -16.89
CA PRO A 517 8.06 -4.12 -17.65
C PRO A 517 6.81 -4.14 -16.78
N ILE A 518 5.65 -3.77 -17.34
CA ILE A 518 4.43 -3.92 -16.55
C ILE A 518 4.21 -5.41 -16.38
N PRO A 519 4.08 -5.89 -15.13
CA PRO A 519 3.78 -7.28 -14.91
C PRO A 519 2.60 -7.67 -15.80
N TYR A 520 2.84 -8.70 -16.60
CA TYR A 520 1.84 -9.38 -17.42
C TYR A 520 1.24 -8.62 -18.60
N ILE A 521 1.78 -7.47 -18.98
CA ILE A 521 1.43 -6.81 -20.23
C ILE A 521 2.60 -6.89 -21.20
N SER A 522 2.49 -7.74 -22.22
CA SER A 522 3.55 -7.93 -23.21
C SER A 522 3.83 -6.64 -23.95
N ASN A 523 5.11 -6.37 -24.19
CA ASN A 523 5.57 -5.18 -24.89
C ASN A 523 5.05 -3.86 -24.30
N GLN A 524 4.78 -3.79 -22.99
CA GLN A 524 4.51 -2.54 -22.29
C GLN A 524 5.57 -2.32 -21.21
N LEU A 525 6.07 -1.09 -21.19
CA LEU A 525 7.13 -0.66 -20.29
C LEU A 525 6.61 0.54 -19.52
N ARG A 526 6.51 0.42 -18.19
CA ARG A 526 6.35 1.60 -17.34
C ARG A 526 7.74 2.19 -17.13
N THR A 527 7.90 3.43 -17.59
CA THR A 527 9.13 4.19 -17.40
C THR A 527 8.84 5.39 -16.53
N VAL A 528 9.48 5.42 -15.37
CA VAL A 528 9.51 6.56 -14.47
C VAL A 528 10.85 7.26 -14.62
N VAL A 529 10.85 8.47 -15.14
CA VAL A 529 12.04 9.32 -15.21
C VAL A 529 11.79 10.60 -14.45
N LYS A 530 12.74 10.94 -13.60
CA LYS A 530 12.74 12.22 -12.89
C LYS A 530 13.97 13.02 -13.28
N ALA A 531 13.74 14.19 -13.83
CA ALA A 531 14.74 15.22 -14.06
C ALA A 531 14.62 16.30 -12.99
N ILE A 532 15.74 16.82 -12.50
CA ILE A 532 15.76 17.93 -11.55
C ILE A 532 16.76 18.99 -11.95
N GLY A 533 16.44 20.25 -11.68
CA GLY A 533 17.31 21.39 -11.94
C GLY A 533 17.16 22.52 -10.91
N ASN A 534 18.07 23.49 -10.98
CA ASN A 534 17.98 24.70 -10.17
C ASN A 534 16.87 25.60 -10.72
N LEU A 535 16.12 26.25 -9.84
CA LEU A 535 15.07 27.21 -10.21
C LEU A 535 15.67 28.45 -10.89
N ASP A 536 15.16 28.78 -12.07
CA ASP A 536 15.41 30.02 -12.79
C ASP A 536 14.51 31.14 -12.24
N THR A 537 15.09 32.04 -11.45
CA THR A 537 14.35 33.09 -10.77
C THR A 537 13.89 34.22 -11.70
N GLU A 538 14.63 34.49 -12.80
CA GLU A 538 14.27 35.54 -13.77
C GLU A 538 13.11 35.10 -14.67
N ARG A 539 13.13 33.84 -15.13
CA ARG A 539 12.02 33.28 -15.93
C ARG A 539 10.75 33.07 -15.10
N SER A 540 10.90 32.72 -13.83
CA SER A 540 9.76 32.53 -12.92
C SER A 540 9.01 33.83 -12.62
N MET A 541 9.70 34.99 -12.65
CA MET A 541 9.03 36.30 -12.60
C MET A 541 8.16 36.59 -13.84
N GLY A 542 8.52 36.06 -15.01
CA GLY A 542 7.71 36.22 -16.23
C GLY A 542 6.40 35.43 -16.19
N MET A 543 6.37 34.28 -15.49
CA MET A 543 5.17 33.46 -15.27
C MET A 543 4.22 34.05 -14.21
N PHE A 544 4.72 34.97 -13.37
CA PHE A 544 3.96 35.63 -12.31
C PHE A 544 2.94 36.65 -12.84
N VAL A 545 3.15 37.19 -14.04
CA VAL A 545 2.36 38.32 -14.59
C VAL A 545 1.00 37.88 -15.19
N ASP A 546 0.76 36.56 -15.36
CA ASP A 546 -0.41 36.04 -16.10
C ASP A 546 -1.52 35.42 -15.22
N ASN A 547 -1.43 35.48 -13.88
CA ASN A 547 -2.41 34.85 -12.97
C ASN A 547 -3.33 35.86 -12.24
N ASP A 548 -4.44 36.17 -12.92
CA ASP A 548 -5.81 36.49 -12.44
C ASP A 548 -6.00 37.52 -11.29
N ASP A 549 -6.31 38.77 -11.69
CA ASP A 549 -6.87 39.89 -10.91
C ASP A 549 -8.42 39.74 -10.70
N GLY A 550 -8.89 38.54 -10.38
CA GLY A 550 -10.32 38.32 -10.05
C GLY A 550 -10.71 38.99 -8.71
N PRO A 551 -11.90 39.58 -8.57
CA PRO A 551 -12.32 40.25 -7.33
C PRO A 551 -12.38 39.27 -6.15
N VAL A 552 -11.96 39.76 -4.99
CA VAL A 552 -12.04 39.06 -3.70
C VAL A 552 -13.51 39.00 -3.27
N GLU A 553 -14.24 37.95 -3.65
CA GLU A 553 -15.47 37.60 -2.94
C GLU A 553 -15.11 36.85 -1.66
N GLU A 554 -15.45 37.45 -0.52
CA GLU A 554 -15.36 36.87 0.81
C GLU A 554 -16.35 35.69 0.93
N ASP A 555 -15.95 34.51 0.44
CA ASP A 555 -16.45 33.26 0.97
C ASP A 555 -15.80 33.06 2.35
N THR A 556 -16.30 33.80 3.35
CA THR A 556 -15.94 33.56 4.74
C THR A 556 -16.41 32.16 5.11
N ILE A 557 -15.47 31.23 5.29
CA ILE A 557 -15.74 30.08 6.14
C ILE A 557 -15.99 30.70 7.52
N ASP A 558 -17.22 30.61 8.02
CA ASP A 558 -17.53 31.04 9.38
C ASP A 558 -16.72 30.16 10.33
N GLU A 559 -15.61 30.71 10.82
CA GLU A 559 -14.75 30.06 11.82
C GLU A 559 -15.42 30.09 13.22
N ASN A 560 -16.63 30.65 13.36
CA ASN A 560 -17.38 30.53 14.61
C ASN A 560 -17.76 29.08 14.90
N PRO A 561 -17.47 28.58 16.12
CA PRO A 561 -17.93 27.28 16.58
C PRO A 561 -19.42 27.33 16.91
N ARG A 562 -20.29 27.43 15.90
CA ARG A 562 -21.73 27.22 16.07
C ARG A 562 -22.08 25.79 15.68
N THR A 563 -22.18 24.95 16.71
CA THR A 563 -22.72 23.58 16.70
C THR A 563 -22.15 22.73 15.57
N THR A 564 -20.95 22.19 15.79
CA THR A 564 -20.56 20.91 15.18
C THR A 564 -21.61 19.89 15.60
N GLU A 565 -22.58 19.61 14.73
CA GLU A 565 -23.24 18.31 14.77
C GLU A 565 -22.13 17.29 14.57
N HIS A 566 -21.65 16.69 15.65
CA HIS A 566 -20.80 15.53 15.58
C HIS A 566 -21.59 14.51 14.77
N LEU A 567 -21.21 14.31 13.51
CA LEU A 567 -21.63 13.15 12.74
C LEU A 567 -21.36 11.95 13.65
N GLN A 568 -22.44 11.28 14.06
CA GLN A 568 -22.34 10.00 14.74
C GLN A 568 -21.73 9.04 13.73
N VAL A 569 -20.40 8.99 13.70
CA VAL A 569 -19.67 7.94 13.01
C VAL A 569 -20.10 6.65 13.69
N PRO A 570 -20.66 5.67 12.96
CA PRO A 570 -20.95 4.37 13.54
C PRO A 570 -19.69 3.88 14.23
N GLU A 571 -19.75 3.67 15.53
CA GLU A 571 -18.63 3.16 16.29
C GLU A 571 -18.36 1.74 15.76
N VAL A 572 -17.27 1.58 15.01
CA VAL A 572 -16.82 0.26 14.59
C VAL A 572 -16.37 -0.43 15.87
N ILE A 573 -17.24 -1.26 16.44
CA ILE A 573 -16.91 -2.04 17.63
C ILE A 573 -15.73 -2.94 17.24
N PRO A 574 -14.53 -2.74 17.82
CA PRO A 574 -13.38 -3.56 17.47
C PRO A 574 -13.69 -5.02 17.77
N VAL A 575 -13.48 -5.89 16.79
CA VAL A 575 -13.64 -7.33 17.00
C VAL A 575 -12.50 -7.82 17.88
N ASP A 576 -12.83 -8.48 19.00
CA ASP A 576 -11.86 -9.23 19.77
C ASP A 576 -11.62 -10.59 19.10
N HIS A 577 -10.48 -10.73 18.42
CA HIS A 577 -10.15 -11.92 17.65
C HIS A 577 -9.87 -13.16 18.54
N LEU A 578 -9.58 -12.98 19.84
CA LEU A 578 -9.44 -14.11 20.77
C LEU A 578 -10.78 -14.73 21.10
N THR A 579 -11.79 -13.90 21.37
CA THR A 579 -13.12 -14.36 21.80
C THR A 579 -14.12 -14.54 20.66
N TYR A 580 -13.79 -14.07 19.46
CA TYR A 580 -14.61 -14.24 18.26
C TYR A 580 -14.99 -15.71 18.02
N ARG A 581 -16.29 -15.94 17.80
CA ARG A 581 -16.87 -17.24 17.43
C ARG A 581 -17.59 -17.11 16.08
N PRO A 582 -17.34 -18.00 15.11
CA PRO A 582 -18.06 -18.02 13.84
C PRO A 582 -19.52 -18.41 14.07
N ASN A 583 -20.41 -17.95 13.18
CA ASN A 583 -21.84 -18.20 13.28
C ASN A 583 -22.22 -19.53 12.62
N VAL A 584 -22.16 -20.63 13.38
CA VAL A 584 -22.57 -21.97 12.93
C VAL A 584 -23.97 -22.28 13.46
N VAL A 585 -24.93 -22.48 12.55
CA VAL A 585 -26.35 -22.67 12.89
C VAL A 585 -26.89 -23.97 12.32
N PHE A 586 -27.84 -24.60 13.02
CA PHE A 586 -28.57 -25.74 12.48
C PHE A 586 -29.67 -25.27 11.52
N ASN A 587 -29.62 -25.69 10.26
CA ASN A 587 -30.66 -25.42 9.27
C ASN A 587 -31.72 -26.52 9.32
N GLU A 588 -32.83 -26.26 10.01
CA GLU A 588 -33.97 -27.18 10.18
C GLU A 588 -34.55 -27.72 8.86
N LYS A 589 -34.48 -26.93 7.77
CA LYS A 589 -35.01 -27.36 6.47
C LYS A 589 -34.06 -28.33 5.76
N ALA A 590 -32.77 -28.13 5.94
CA ALA A 590 -31.74 -28.92 5.29
C ALA A 590 -31.33 -30.15 6.12
N GLY A 591 -31.50 -30.08 7.45
CA GLY A 591 -31.18 -31.17 8.38
C GLY A 591 -29.70 -31.22 8.78
N TRP A 592 -28.94 -30.14 8.60
CA TRP A 592 -27.51 -30.06 8.93
C TRP A 592 -27.09 -28.69 9.47
N HIS A 593 -25.87 -28.60 9.99
CA HIS A 593 -25.26 -27.33 10.40
C HIS A 593 -24.65 -26.61 9.19
N GLU A 594 -24.84 -25.29 9.15
CA GLU A 594 -24.28 -24.39 8.15
C GLU A 594 -23.50 -23.28 8.86
N TRP A 595 -22.31 -22.96 8.36
CA TRP A 595 -21.56 -21.79 8.78
C TRP A 595 -21.99 -20.59 7.94
N LEU A 596 -22.66 -19.64 8.58
CA LEU A 596 -23.04 -18.36 7.99
C LEU A 596 -21.86 -17.40 8.09
N LEU A 597 -21.26 -17.06 6.95
CA LEU A 597 -20.08 -16.19 6.94
C LEU A 597 -20.43 -14.75 7.32
N THR A 598 -19.57 -14.15 8.13
CA THR A 598 -19.60 -12.71 8.46
C THR A 598 -18.48 -11.96 7.75
N GLU A 599 -18.47 -10.63 7.83
CA GLU A 599 -17.36 -9.82 7.30
C GLU A 599 -16.01 -10.19 7.96
N THR A 600 -16.03 -10.54 9.25
CA THR A 600 -14.85 -11.00 9.99
C THR A 600 -14.34 -12.34 9.45
N ASP A 601 -15.24 -13.29 9.18
CA ASP A 601 -14.87 -14.58 8.59
C ASP A 601 -14.23 -14.38 7.21
N LEU A 602 -14.79 -13.50 6.39
CA LEU A 602 -14.25 -13.17 5.07
C LEU A 602 -12.86 -12.53 5.14
N ASN A 603 -12.59 -11.68 6.13
CA ASN A 603 -11.24 -11.14 6.35
C ASN A 603 -10.23 -12.24 6.67
N TYR A 604 -10.59 -13.18 7.55
CA TYR A 604 -9.70 -14.29 7.89
C TYR A 604 -9.49 -15.24 6.71
N ILE A 605 -10.56 -15.63 6.01
CA ILE A 605 -10.48 -16.50 4.84
C ILE A 605 -9.60 -15.83 3.77
N ALA A 606 -9.74 -14.53 3.52
CA ALA A 606 -8.92 -13.82 2.55
C ALA A 606 -7.42 -13.86 2.90
N ASP A 607 -7.03 -13.46 4.11
CA ASP A 607 -5.62 -13.45 4.52
C ASP A 607 -5.04 -14.88 4.50
N GLY A 608 -5.78 -15.89 4.99
CA GLY A 608 -5.32 -17.27 4.99
C GLY A 608 -5.29 -17.92 3.61
N ALA A 609 -6.28 -17.66 2.76
CA ALA A 609 -6.29 -18.10 1.36
C ALA A 609 -5.07 -17.54 0.64
N TYR A 610 -4.67 -16.30 0.93
CA TYR A 610 -3.50 -15.71 0.31
C TYR A 610 -2.18 -16.31 0.79
N VAL A 611 -2.08 -16.74 2.06
CA VAL A 611 -0.97 -17.59 2.54
C VAL A 611 -0.94 -18.90 1.75
N LEU A 612 -2.07 -19.61 1.65
CA LEU A 612 -2.19 -20.88 0.93
C LEU A 612 -2.02 -20.75 -0.60
N GLY A 613 -2.06 -19.53 -1.12
CA GLY A 613 -1.81 -19.21 -2.52
C GLY A 613 -0.37 -19.41 -2.98
N CYS A 614 0.59 -19.62 -2.08
CA CYS A 614 1.99 -19.90 -2.44
C CYS A 614 2.60 -18.87 -3.41
N GLY A 615 2.28 -17.59 -3.24
CA GLY A 615 2.70 -16.51 -4.15
C GLY A 615 1.74 -16.25 -5.32
N GLY A 616 0.81 -17.15 -5.62
CA GLY A 616 -0.16 -17.04 -6.71
C GLY A 616 -1.62 -16.96 -6.25
N GLY A 617 -2.56 -17.44 -7.09
CA GLY A 617 -4.01 -17.35 -6.86
C GLY A 617 -4.63 -15.94 -6.96
N GLY A 618 -3.80 -14.88 -7.13
CA GLY A 618 -4.23 -13.48 -7.19
C GLY A 618 -4.61 -12.87 -5.84
N SER A 619 -4.59 -11.54 -5.73
CA SER A 619 -4.97 -10.86 -4.49
C SER A 619 -6.46 -11.09 -4.18
N PRO A 620 -6.82 -11.48 -2.95
CA PRO A 620 -8.20 -11.72 -2.54
C PRO A 620 -9.01 -10.44 -2.29
N ASP A 621 -8.38 -9.25 -2.31
CA ASP A 621 -9.00 -8.01 -1.84
C ASP A 621 -10.30 -7.65 -2.55
N ALA A 622 -10.32 -7.68 -3.89
CA ALA A 622 -11.52 -7.31 -4.65
C ALA A 622 -12.70 -8.26 -4.37
N GLY A 623 -12.44 -9.56 -4.33
CA GLY A 623 -13.44 -10.58 -4.00
C GLY A 623 -13.94 -10.45 -2.57
N ARG A 624 -13.04 -10.21 -1.61
CA ARG A 624 -13.40 -9.95 -0.21
C ARG A 624 -14.33 -8.75 -0.08
N ILE A 625 -13.97 -7.62 -0.69
CA ILE A 625 -14.78 -6.39 -0.65
C ILE A 625 -16.16 -6.64 -1.25
N GLN A 626 -16.23 -7.33 -2.39
CA GLN A 626 -17.51 -7.67 -3.02
C GLN A 626 -18.40 -8.52 -2.10
N LEU A 627 -17.83 -9.56 -1.47
CA LEU A 627 -18.59 -10.44 -0.56
C LEU A 627 -19.05 -9.71 0.69
N GLN A 628 -18.23 -8.83 1.26
CA GLN A 628 -18.62 -7.98 2.41
C GLN A 628 -19.77 -7.05 2.02
N GLU A 629 -19.72 -6.43 0.84
CA GLU A 629 -20.82 -5.61 0.34
C GLU A 629 -22.10 -6.43 0.13
N MET A 630 -21.99 -7.69 -0.31
CA MET A 630 -23.15 -8.58 -0.41
C MET A 630 -23.76 -8.87 0.97
N LEU A 631 -22.93 -9.12 2.00
CA LEU A 631 -23.42 -9.28 3.38
C LEU A 631 -24.13 -8.02 3.89
N ARG A 632 -23.58 -6.83 3.61
CA ARG A 632 -24.19 -5.53 3.96
C ARG A 632 -25.52 -5.29 3.26
N GLN A 633 -25.69 -5.83 2.05
CA GLN A 633 -26.96 -5.82 1.30
C GLN A 633 -27.96 -6.87 1.81
N GLY A 634 -27.60 -7.71 2.77
CA GLY A 634 -28.47 -8.70 3.40
C GLY A 634 -28.45 -10.08 2.74
N TYR A 635 -27.57 -10.30 1.76
CA TYR A 635 -27.38 -11.63 1.16
C TYR A 635 -26.69 -12.58 2.14
N LYS A 636 -26.97 -13.87 2.00
CA LYS A 636 -26.40 -14.94 2.82
C LYS A 636 -25.34 -15.70 2.06
N ILE A 637 -24.24 -15.94 2.75
CA ILE A 637 -23.12 -16.76 2.29
C ILE A 637 -22.97 -17.93 3.27
N ARG A 638 -22.96 -19.16 2.76
CA ARG A 638 -23.01 -20.39 3.57
C ARG A 638 -21.87 -21.31 3.20
N CYS A 639 -21.24 -21.89 4.22
CA CYS A 639 -20.30 -22.99 4.09
C CYS A 639 -20.86 -24.24 4.80
N ILE A 640 -20.71 -25.42 4.20
CA ILE A 640 -21.16 -26.70 4.74
C ILE A 640 -20.02 -27.73 4.78
N ASP A 641 -20.18 -28.68 5.69
CA ASP A 641 -19.29 -29.83 5.79
C ASP A 641 -19.59 -30.82 4.65
N HIS A 642 -18.54 -31.39 4.06
CA HIS A 642 -18.67 -32.32 2.93
C HIS A 642 -19.46 -33.60 3.27
N SER A 643 -19.54 -33.99 4.55
CA SER A 643 -20.20 -35.22 4.99
C SER A 643 -21.73 -35.20 4.85
N VAL A 644 -22.33 -34.01 4.73
CA VAL A 644 -23.79 -33.85 4.63
C VAL A 644 -24.32 -34.07 3.22
N LEU A 645 -23.43 -34.13 2.22
CA LEU A 645 -23.79 -34.30 0.81
C LEU A 645 -24.20 -35.75 0.52
N PRO A 646 -25.35 -35.97 -0.15
CA PRO A 646 -25.64 -37.26 -0.79
C PRO A 646 -24.56 -37.67 -1.80
N ASP A 647 -24.35 -38.98 -1.99
CA ASP A 647 -23.38 -39.52 -2.95
C ASP A 647 -23.59 -39.02 -4.39
N ASP A 648 -24.86 -38.85 -4.77
CA ASP A 648 -25.32 -38.42 -6.09
C ASP A 648 -25.59 -36.90 -6.19
N ALA A 649 -25.30 -36.13 -5.13
CA ALA A 649 -25.46 -34.68 -5.12
C ALA A 649 -24.69 -34.05 -6.28
N LEU A 650 -25.32 -33.18 -7.06
CA LEU A 650 -24.71 -32.49 -8.19
C LEU A 650 -23.92 -31.29 -7.69
N VAL A 651 -22.59 -31.30 -7.87
CA VAL A 651 -21.68 -30.27 -7.39
C VAL A 651 -21.03 -29.53 -8.55
N TYR A 652 -21.26 -28.22 -8.63
CA TYR A 652 -20.56 -27.34 -9.56
C TYR A 652 -19.31 -26.77 -8.92
N TRP A 653 -18.23 -26.69 -9.69
CA TRP A 653 -16.96 -26.17 -9.21
C TRP A 653 -16.23 -25.40 -10.30
N GLY A 654 -15.37 -24.51 -9.86
CA GLY A 654 -14.77 -23.52 -10.74
C GLY A 654 -14.00 -22.46 -9.99
N GLY A 655 -13.53 -21.47 -10.73
CA GLY A 655 -12.71 -20.38 -10.23
C GLY A 655 -12.36 -19.47 -11.39
N ARG A 656 -11.27 -18.73 -11.23
CA ARG A 656 -10.71 -17.87 -12.27
C ARG A 656 -9.51 -18.50 -12.92
N MET A 657 -9.37 -18.14 -14.18
CA MET A 657 -8.25 -18.51 -15.01
C MET A 657 -7.74 -17.25 -15.69
N GLY A 658 -6.43 -17.00 -15.66
CA GLY A 658 -5.84 -15.84 -16.33
C GLY A 658 -4.62 -15.28 -15.63
N SER A 659 -4.30 -14.04 -15.99
CA SER A 659 -3.21 -13.30 -15.36
C SER A 659 -3.67 -12.66 -14.05
N PRO A 660 -2.98 -12.94 -12.92
CA PRO A 660 -3.22 -12.27 -11.65
C PRO A 660 -3.01 -10.75 -11.66
N ALA A 661 -2.36 -10.16 -12.66
CA ALA A 661 -2.22 -8.69 -12.72
C ALA A 661 -3.39 -7.99 -13.37
N THR A 662 -4.29 -8.71 -14.04
CA THR A 662 -5.51 -8.10 -14.59
C THR A 662 -6.36 -7.53 -13.44
N THR A 663 -6.34 -8.17 -12.27
CA THR A 663 -7.16 -7.79 -11.10
C THR A 663 -6.76 -6.45 -10.47
N VAL A 664 -5.58 -5.91 -10.81
CA VAL A 664 -5.12 -4.59 -10.34
C VAL A 664 -5.96 -3.46 -10.93
N GLU A 665 -6.52 -3.65 -12.13
CA GLU A 665 -7.38 -2.67 -12.80
C GLU A 665 -8.82 -3.16 -12.95
N ARG A 666 -8.97 -4.43 -13.32
CA ARG A 666 -10.26 -5.10 -13.51
C ARG A 666 -10.66 -5.78 -12.20
N LEU A 667 -11.38 -5.06 -11.35
CA LEU A 667 -11.63 -5.48 -9.97
C LEU A 667 -12.33 -6.84 -9.88
N GLN A 668 -13.58 -6.94 -10.34
CA GLN A 668 -14.38 -8.16 -10.25
C GLN A 668 -15.74 -7.96 -10.96
N ALA A 669 -16.18 -8.91 -11.79
CA ALA A 669 -17.56 -8.96 -12.30
C ALA A 669 -18.23 -10.29 -11.91
N HIS A 670 -19.01 -10.86 -12.83
CA HIS A 670 -19.77 -12.10 -12.65
C HIS A 670 -19.19 -13.26 -13.45
N GLU A 671 -17.91 -13.20 -13.80
CA GLU A 671 -17.30 -14.10 -14.80
C GLU A 671 -17.58 -15.58 -14.50
N THR A 672 -17.36 -16.03 -13.27
CA THR A 672 -17.55 -17.45 -12.95
C THR A 672 -19.03 -17.82 -12.77
N VAL A 673 -19.86 -16.87 -12.32
CA VAL A 673 -21.32 -17.04 -12.28
C VAL A 673 -21.84 -17.32 -13.69
N ASP A 674 -21.40 -16.52 -14.67
CA ASP A 674 -21.80 -16.62 -16.06
C ASP A 674 -21.26 -17.90 -16.70
N ALA A 675 -19.99 -18.27 -16.44
CA ALA A 675 -19.41 -19.53 -16.91
C ALA A 675 -20.20 -20.76 -16.42
N ILE A 676 -20.58 -20.79 -15.13
CA ILE A 676 -21.45 -21.83 -14.57
C ILE A 676 -22.80 -21.85 -15.29
N GLY A 677 -23.40 -20.68 -15.50
CA GLY A 677 -24.69 -20.54 -16.17
C GLY A 677 -24.68 -21.08 -17.61
N GLN A 678 -23.61 -20.79 -18.36
CA GLN A 678 -23.41 -21.32 -19.72
C GLN A 678 -23.25 -22.83 -19.72
N LEU A 679 -22.49 -23.39 -18.76
CA LEU A 679 -22.32 -24.84 -18.67
C LEU A 679 -23.61 -25.54 -18.24
N MET A 680 -24.36 -24.97 -17.29
CA MET A 680 -25.71 -25.46 -16.93
C MET A 680 -26.64 -25.49 -18.12
N HIS A 681 -26.67 -24.41 -18.92
CA HIS A 681 -27.47 -24.33 -20.13
C HIS A 681 -27.08 -25.44 -21.13
N TYR A 682 -25.78 -25.61 -21.38
CA TYR A 682 -25.26 -26.65 -22.27
C TYR A 682 -25.61 -28.07 -21.80
N MET A 683 -25.52 -28.34 -20.50
CA MET A 683 -25.81 -29.65 -19.91
C MET A 683 -27.31 -29.89 -19.67
N GLY A 684 -28.17 -28.86 -19.82
CA GLY A 684 -29.60 -28.96 -19.53
C GLY A 684 -29.92 -29.06 -18.03
N HIS A 685 -28.98 -28.67 -17.16
CA HIS A 685 -29.20 -28.65 -15.72
C HIS A 685 -30.00 -27.42 -15.30
N LYS A 686 -31.06 -27.61 -14.51
CA LYS A 686 -31.91 -26.53 -13.99
C LYS A 686 -31.53 -26.07 -12.59
N SER A 687 -30.83 -26.92 -11.86
CA SER A 687 -30.35 -26.69 -10.49
C SER A 687 -29.21 -27.66 -10.20
N PHE A 688 -28.50 -27.40 -9.12
CA PHE A 688 -27.49 -28.27 -8.52
C PHE A 688 -27.59 -28.16 -6.99
N ASP A 689 -26.83 -28.94 -6.24
CA ASP A 689 -27.02 -29.11 -4.80
C ASP A 689 -26.02 -28.28 -3.96
N ALA A 690 -24.77 -28.16 -4.43
CA ALA A 690 -23.73 -27.40 -3.75
C ALA A 690 -22.67 -26.88 -4.72
N VAL A 691 -21.81 -25.99 -4.24
CA VAL A 691 -20.66 -25.47 -5.01
C VAL A 691 -19.34 -25.67 -4.30
N MET A 692 -18.25 -25.68 -5.07
CA MET A 692 -16.90 -25.81 -4.52
C MET A 692 -15.90 -24.95 -5.28
N GLY A 693 -14.86 -24.50 -4.59
CA GLY A 693 -13.74 -23.80 -5.24
C GLY A 693 -12.88 -24.75 -6.07
N LEU A 694 -12.26 -24.22 -7.12
CA LEU A 694 -11.17 -24.87 -7.85
C LEU A 694 -9.97 -25.10 -6.93
N GLU A 695 -9.59 -24.05 -6.21
CA GLU A 695 -8.45 -23.99 -5.30
C GLU A 695 -8.75 -23.04 -4.13
N ILE A 696 -8.10 -23.27 -2.98
CA ILE A 696 -8.17 -22.34 -1.82
C ILE A 696 -7.23 -21.12 -1.96
N GLY A 697 -6.28 -21.15 -2.90
CA GLY A 697 -5.23 -20.16 -3.00
C GLY A 697 -5.69 -18.79 -3.50
N GLY A 698 -5.32 -17.73 -2.79
CA GLY A 698 -5.54 -16.33 -3.20
C GLY A 698 -7.02 -15.99 -3.43
N SER A 699 -7.32 -15.24 -4.49
CA SER A 699 -8.68 -14.82 -4.85
C SER A 699 -9.63 -15.98 -5.12
N ASN A 700 -9.13 -17.09 -5.69
CA ASN A 700 -9.93 -18.28 -5.98
C ASN A 700 -10.54 -18.91 -4.72
N GLY A 701 -9.88 -18.77 -3.56
CA GLY A 701 -10.42 -19.23 -2.28
C GLY A 701 -11.71 -18.52 -1.85
N LEU A 702 -12.02 -17.36 -2.43
CA LEU A 702 -13.24 -16.60 -2.15
C LEU A 702 -14.31 -16.74 -3.24
N GLU A 703 -13.91 -17.12 -4.44
CA GLU A 703 -14.75 -17.12 -5.64
C GLU A 703 -16.04 -17.94 -5.45
N ALA A 704 -15.95 -19.12 -4.83
CA ALA A 704 -17.10 -19.99 -4.59
C ALA A 704 -18.21 -19.35 -3.76
N PHE A 705 -17.85 -18.48 -2.82
CA PHE A 705 -18.83 -17.77 -1.99
C PHE A 705 -19.65 -16.76 -2.78
N GLN A 706 -19.09 -16.21 -3.87
CA GLN A 706 -19.80 -15.25 -4.70
C GLN A 706 -20.99 -15.93 -5.37
N TRP A 707 -20.76 -16.97 -6.17
CA TRP A 707 -21.84 -17.61 -6.92
C TRP A 707 -22.70 -18.56 -6.06
N GLY A 708 -22.18 -19.07 -4.95
CA GLY A 708 -22.94 -19.87 -3.99
C GLY A 708 -23.93 -19.04 -3.15
N SER A 709 -23.69 -17.73 -3.00
CA SER A 709 -24.59 -16.85 -2.25
C SER A 709 -26.03 -16.88 -2.77
N ASP A 710 -26.97 -16.48 -1.92
CA ASP A 710 -28.39 -16.31 -2.30
C ASP A 710 -28.66 -15.12 -3.23
N ARG A 711 -27.63 -14.33 -3.58
CA ARG A 711 -27.68 -13.35 -4.66
C ARG A 711 -27.75 -14.00 -6.03
N PHE A 712 -27.10 -15.15 -6.21
CA PHE A 712 -26.98 -15.84 -7.51
C PHE A 712 -27.69 -17.19 -7.48
N TYR A 713 -26.98 -18.28 -7.15
CA TYR A 713 -27.55 -19.63 -7.25
C TYR A 713 -28.17 -20.15 -5.95
N ASP A 714 -27.95 -19.48 -4.82
CA ASP A 714 -28.47 -19.88 -3.50
C ASP A 714 -28.08 -21.32 -3.13
N ARG A 715 -26.77 -21.63 -3.19
CA ARG A 715 -26.23 -22.97 -2.90
C ARG A 715 -25.01 -22.92 -1.98
N PRO A 716 -24.96 -23.77 -0.95
CA PRO A 716 -23.87 -23.72 0.02
C PRO A 716 -22.53 -24.09 -0.63
N VAL A 717 -21.47 -23.43 -0.15
CA VAL A 717 -20.08 -23.76 -0.50
C VAL A 717 -19.63 -24.93 0.36
N ILE A 718 -18.95 -25.90 -0.25
CA ILE A 718 -18.35 -27.02 0.47
C ILE A 718 -17.01 -26.57 1.05
N ASP A 719 -16.71 -26.92 2.30
CA ASP A 719 -15.40 -26.71 2.93
C ASP A 719 -14.35 -27.68 2.36
N ALA A 720 -14.00 -27.48 1.09
CA ALA A 720 -13.02 -28.25 0.35
C ALA A 720 -12.66 -27.56 -0.97
N ASP A 721 -11.59 -28.02 -1.61
CA ASP A 721 -11.25 -27.70 -3.00
C ASP A 721 -10.46 -28.85 -3.65
N PHE A 722 -10.10 -28.73 -4.93
CA PHE A 722 -9.39 -29.80 -5.67
C PHE A 722 -7.87 -29.62 -5.76
N MET A 723 -7.29 -28.67 -5.03
CA MET A 723 -5.86 -28.37 -5.09
C MET A 723 -5.17 -28.28 -3.72
N GLY A 724 -5.82 -27.75 -2.68
CA GLY A 724 -5.28 -27.50 -1.34
C GLY A 724 -4.23 -26.38 -1.29
N ARG A 725 -3.96 -25.76 -2.43
CA ARG A 725 -3.01 -24.67 -2.71
C ARG A 725 -3.39 -24.03 -4.03
N ALA A 726 -2.72 -22.94 -4.42
CA ALA A 726 -2.78 -22.52 -5.82
C ALA A 726 -1.87 -23.39 -6.71
N ASN A 727 -2.37 -23.78 -7.89
CA ASN A 727 -1.54 -24.34 -8.96
C ASN A 727 -1.78 -23.57 -10.27
N PRO A 728 -0.77 -23.44 -11.15
CA PRO A 728 -0.90 -22.60 -12.32
C PRO A 728 -1.83 -23.16 -13.38
N MET A 729 -2.10 -24.46 -13.41
CA MET A 729 -2.84 -25.12 -14.50
C MET A 729 -4.08 -25.87 -13.99
N ILE A 730 -5.20 -25.82 -14.71
CA ILE A 730 -6.46 -26.49 -14.30
C ILE A 730 -6.32 -28.03 -14.24
N TRP A 731 -5.43 -28.61 -15.04
CA TRP A 731 -5.15 -30.05 -15.01
C TRP A 731 -4.30 -30.47 -13.81
N GLN A 732 -3.79 -29.51 -13.02
CA GLN A 732 -3.18 -29.75 -11.73
C GLN A 732 -4.23 -29.74 -10.62
N THR A 733 -5.28 -30.55 -10.79
CA THR A 733 -6.32 -30.82 -9.80
C THR A 733 -6.30 -32.29 -9.40
N THR A 734 -6.67 -32.61 -8.16
CA THR A 734 -6.84 -34.00 -7.72
C THR A 734 -7.91 -34.72 -8.54
N MET A 735 -8.90 -33.99 -9.08
CA MET A 735 -9.85 -34.55 -10.04
C MET A 735 -9.15 -35.14 -11.27
N ALA A 736 -8.19 -34.45 -11.87
CA ALA A 736 -7.42 -34.97 -13.02
C ALA A 736 -6.46 -36.12 -12.63
N VAL A 737 -6.06 -36.21 -11.36
CA VAL A 737 -5.27 -37.33 -10.83
C VAL A 737 -6.11 -38.61 -10.80
N TYR A 738 -7.33 -38.54 -10.25
CA TYR A 738 -8.16 -39.72 -9.98
C TYR A 738 -9.19 -40.02 -11.08
N ARG A 739 -9.59 -39.02 -11.88
CA ARG A 739 -10.54 -39.11 -12.99
C ARG A 739 -10.02 -38.39 -14.24
N PRO A 740 -8.98 -38.93 -14.89
CA PRO A 740 -8.39 -38.31 -16.06
C PRO A 740 -9.40 -38.16 -17.21
N GLY A 741 -9.39 -36.99 -17.86
CA GLY A 741 -10.29 -36.65 -18.97
C GLY A 741 -11.66 -36.13 -18.54
N GLU A 742 -11.94 -36.02 -17.24
CA GLU A 742 -13.22 -35.51 -16.73
C GLU A 742 -13.26 -33.99 -16.53
N LEU A 743 -12.28 -33.22 -17.01
CA LEU A 743 -12.38 -31.75 -17.00
C LEU A 743 -13.39 -31.20 -18.01
N THR A 744 -13.84 -31.98 -19.00
CA THR A 744 -14.83 -31.57 -20.01
C THR A 744 -16.17 -32.34 -19.87
N PRO A 745 -17.32 -31.72 -20.21
CA PRO A 745 -17.47 -30.36 -20.72
C PRO A 745 -17.14 -29.27 -19.69
N CYS A 746 -16.54 -28.17 -20.13
CA CYS A 746 -16.25 -26.99 -19.31
C CYS A 746 -16.61 -25.69 -20.04
N ALA A 747 -16.66 -24.59 -19.32
CA ALA A 747 -16.95 -23.27 -19.86
C ALA A 747 -16.04 -22.20 -19.25
N ILE A 748 -15.73 -21.17 -20.04
CA ILE A 748 -15.11 -19.92 -19.57
C ILE A 748 -15.95 -18.72 -20.01
N ASP A 749 -15.93 -17.65 -19.21
CA ASP A 749 -16.62 -16.40 -19.50
C ASP A 749 -15.79 -15.17 -19.10
N SER A 750 -15.80 -14.13 -19.94
CA SER A 750 -15.06 -12.90 -19.72
C SER A 750 -15.76 -11.91 -18.80
N GLY A 751 -17.04 -12.09 -18.45
CA GLY A 751 -17.85 -11.15 -17.67
C GLY A 751 -18.33 -9.92 -18.46
N ASP A 752 -17.94 -9.78 -19.73
CA ASP A 752 -18.38 -8.71 -20.64
C ASP A 752 -19.18 -9.23 -21.84
N GLY A 753 -19.65 -10.48 -21.75
CA GLY A 753 -20.56 -11.11 -22.71
C GLY A 753 -19.88 -12.02 -23.73
N ARG A 754 -18.63 -12.43 -23.51
CA ARG A 754 -17.95 -13.47 -24.32
C ARG A 754 -17.86 -14.75 -23.51
N SER A 755 -18.37 -15.85 -24.06
CA SER A 755 -18.33 -17.17 -23.43
C SER A 755 -17.79 -18.21 -24.39
N VAL A 756 -17.07 -19.20 -23.88
CA VAL A 756 -16.59 -20.37 -24.63
C VAL A 756 -16.95 -21.63 -23.87
N ILE A 757 -17.59 -22.58 -24.54
CA ILE A 757 -17.84 -23.93 -24.02
C ILE A 757 -16.93 -24.90 -24.76
N MET A 758 -16.20 -25.72 -24.01
CA MET A 758 -15.44 -26.83 -24.55
C MET A 758 -16.15 -28.15 -24.23
N PRO A 759 -16.81 -28.78 -25.22
CA PRO A 759 -17.59 -29.98 -24.95
C PRO A 759 -16.74 -31.22 -24.69
N ARG A 760 -15.56 -31.30 -25.31
CA ARG A 760 -14.62 -32.45 -25.24
C ARG A 760 -13.19 -31.99 -25.53
N ALA A 761 -12.22 -32.71 -24.97
CA ALA A 761 -10.78 -32.61 -25.29
C ALA A 761 -10.15 -34.01 -25.38
N GLY A 762 -8.94 -34.10 -25.95
CA GLY A 762 -8.20 -35.37 -26.03
C GLY A 762 -7.57 -35.81 -24.71
N ASP A 763 -7.19 -34.84 -23.88
CA ASP A 763 -6.60 -34.99 -22.55
C ASP A 763 -6.81 -33.69 -21.74
N ASP A 764 -6.55 -33.73 -20.43
CA ASP A 764 -6.75 -32.60 -19.53
C ASP A 764 -5.76 -31.44 -19.78
N GLU A 765 -4.54 -31.72 -20.24
CA GLU A 765 -3.56 -30.68 -20.59
C GLU A 765 -4.03 -29.82 -21.78
N MET A 766 -4.66 -30.46 -22.76
CA MET A 766 -5.23 -29.78 -23.93
C MET A 766 -6.34 -28.81 -23.53
N VAL A 767 -7.13 -29.14 -22.50
CA VAL A 767 -8.16 -28.23 -21.95
C VAL A 767 -7.52 -26.91 -21.57
N ASP A 768 -6.48 -26.94 -20.74
CA ASP A 768 -5.79 -25.73 -20.29
C ASP A 768 -5.18 -24.95 -21.47
N ARG A 769 -4.45 -25.63 -22.37
CA ARG A 769 -3.79 -24.96 -23.50
C ARG A 769 -4.77 -24.22 -24.41
N VAL A 770 -5.93 -24.80 -24.70
CA VAL A 770 -6.92 -24.20 -25.58
C VAL A 770 -7.67 -23.07 -24.87
N LEU A 771 -8.07 -23.26 -23.60
CA LEU A 771 -8.71 -22.21 -22.82
C LEU A 771 -7.77 -20.99 -22.62
N ARG A 772 -6.46 -21.21 -22.38
CA ARG A 772 -5.47 -20.12 -22.31
C ARG A 772 -5.31 -19.37 -23.63
N ALA A 773 -5.41 -20.07 -24.76
CA ALA A 773 -5.35 -19.42 -26.07
C ALA A 773 -6.58 -18.52 -26.30
N ALA A 774 -7.77 -18.97 -25.89
CA ALA A 774 -8.99 -18.16 -25.97
C ALA A 774 -8.96 -16.95 -25.02
N LEU A 775 -8.43 -17.15 -23.80
CA LEU A 775 -8.34 -16.12 -22.77
C LEU A 775 -7.63 -14.84 -23.24
N THR A 776 -6.60 -14.94 -24.10
CA THR A 776 -5.91 -13.77 -24.65
C THR A 776 -6.87 -12.82 -25.38
N GLU A 777 -7.83 -13.36 -26.12
CA GLU A 777 -8.85 -12.59 -26.84
C GLU A 777 -10.05 -12.17 -25.96
N MET A 778 -10.07 -12.62 -24.69
CA MET A 778 -11.16 -12.40 -23.72
C MET A 778 -10.75 -11.44 -22.58
N GLY A 779 -9.71 -10.63 -22.80
CA GLY A 779 -9.24 -9.66 -21.81
C GLY A 779 -8.32 -10.27 -20.73
N SER A 780 -7.72 -11.43 -20.99
CA SER A 780 -6.67 -12.08 -20.18
C SER A 780 -7.05 -12.53 -18.76
N LEU A 781 -8.33 -12.46 -18.41
CA LEU A 781 -8.91 -13.03 -17.19
C LEU A 781 -10.34 -13.48 -17.49
N VAL A 782 -10.68 -14.70 -17.10
CA VAL A 782 -12.01 -15.30 -17.26
C VAL A 782 -12.40 -16.08 -16.01
N GLY A 783 -13.69 -16.20 -15.79
CA GLY A 783 -14.27 -17.20 -14.90
C GLY A 783 -14.31 -18.53 -15.63
N LEU A 784 -14.24 -19.61 -14.87
CA LEU A 784 -14.11 -20.98 -15.36
C LEU A 784 -15.04 -21.88 -14.56
N SER A 785 -15.87 -22.64 -15.26
CA SER A 785 -16.61 -23.76 -14.69
C SER A 785 -16.10 -25.06 -15.31
N ALA A 786 -15.59 -25.95 -14.47
CA ALA A 786 -15.20 -27.29 -14.88
C ALA A 786 -16.43 -28.22 -14.91
N ARG A 787 -16.27 -29.43 -15.44
CA ARG A 787 -17.33 -30.43 -15.47
C ARG A 787 -17.89 -30.67 -14.05
N PRO A 788 -19.22 -30.57 -13.84
CA PRO A 788 -19.83 -30.88 -12.56
C PRO A 788 -19.52 -32.31 -12.11
N THR A 789 -19.40 -32.48 -10.79
CA THR A 789 -19.07 -33.75 -10.16
C THR A 789 -20.17 -34.17 -9.18
N ASN A 790 -19.92 -35.20 -8.38
CA ASN A 790 -20.85 -35.69 -7.38
C ASN A 790 -20.30 -35.74 -5.95
N GLY A 791 -21.18 -35.83 -4.96
CA GLY A 791 -20.81 -35.85 -3.54
C GLY A 791 -19.87 -36.99 -3.15
N ALA A 792 -20.00 -38.16 -3.79
CA ALA A 792 -19.06 -39.26 -3.59
C ALA A 792 -17.63 -38.89 -4.04
N ALA A 793 -17.48 -38.28 -5.22
CA ALA A 793 -16.18 -37.85 -5.73
C ALA A 793 -15.56 -36.72 -4.89
N VAL A 794 -16.37 -35.82 -4.33
CA VAL A 794 -15.88 -34.79 -3.40
C VAL A 794 -15.24 -35.45 -2.18
N ARG A 795 -15.92 -36.41 -1.54
CA ARG A 795 -15.36 -37.10 -0.36
C ARG A 795 -14.12 -37.93 -0.65
N GLU A 796 -14.02 -38.48 -1.85
CA GLU A 796 -12.92 -39.37 -2.22
C GLU A 796 -11.69 -38.63 -2.73
N PHE A 797 -11.86 -37.49 -3.42
CA PHE A 797 -10.79 -36.85 -4.18
C PHE A 797 -10.53 -35.39 -3.81
N ALA A 798 -11.45 -34.68 -3.14
CA ALA A 798 -11.22 -33.30 -2.74
C ALA A 798 -10.29 -33.22 -1.52
N ILE A 799 -9.63 -32.08 -1.36
CA ILE A 799 -8.84 -31.77 -0.18
C ILE A 799 -9.78 -31.04 0.78
N LEU A 800 -10.07 -31.70 1.90
CA LEU A 800 -11.10 -31.30 2.84
C LEU A 800 -10.61 -30.23 3.81
N ASN A 801 -11.55 -29.43 4.34
CA ASN A 801 -11.36 -28.43 5.38
C ASN A 801 -10.41 -27.27 5.01
N THR A 802 -10.28 -26.97 3.72
CA THR A 802 -9.35 -25.93 3.24
C THR A 802 -9.87 -24.51 3.52
N VAL A 803 -11.19 -24.29 3.46
CA VAL A 803 -11.80 -23.03 3.92
C VAL A 803 -11.56 -22.87 5.41
N SER A 804 -11.78 -23.93 6.20
CA SER A 804 -11.49 -23.92 7.63
C SER A 804 -10.03 -23.60 7.94
N LEU A 805 -9.07 -24.19 7.21
CA LEU A 805 -7.65 -23.88 7.38
C LEU A 805 -7.36 -22.40 7.08
N SER A 806 -7.87 -21.88 5.96
CA SER A 806 -7.68 -20.47 5.61
C SER A 806 -8.22 -19.53 6.69
N TRP A 807 -9.40 -19.81 7.23
CA TRP A 807 -9.98 -19.02 8.33
C TRP A 807 -9.12 -19.05 9.59
N ARG A 808 -8.55 -20.22 9.94
CA ARG A 808 -7.68 -20.35 11.12
C ARG A 808 -6.38 -19.56 10.97
N ILE A 809 -5.76 -19.66 9.80
CA ILE A 809 -4.54 -18.92 9.46
C ILE A 809 -4.80 -17.41 9.53
N GLY A 810 -5.87 -16.93 8.89
CA GLY A 810 -6.21 -15.50 8.92
C GLY A 810 -6.57 -15.00 10.32
N ARG A 811 -7.27 -15.81 11.12
CA ARG A 811 -7.55 -15.50 12.53
C ARG A 811 -6.26 -15.38 13.34
N ALA A 812 -5.29 -16.26 13.13
CA ALA A 812 -3.99 -16.20 13.80
C ALA A 812 -3.21 -14.92 13.45
N ILE A 813 -3.24 -14.51 12.17
CA ILE A 813 -2.65 -13.24 11.72
C ILE A 813 -3.35 -12.04 12.39
N ALA A 814 -4.68 -12.02 12.39
CA ALA A 814 -5.46 -10.95 13.01
C ALA A 814 -5.23 -10.84 14.53
N GLN A 815 -5.14 -11.97 15.23
CA GLN A 815 -4.78 -12.01 16.65
C GLN A 815 -3.37 -11.43 16.87
N ALA A 816 -2.39 -11.86 16.09
CA ALA A 816 -1.02 -11.36 16.24
C ALA A 816 -0.93 -9.85 15.99
N ALA A 817 -1.72 -9.32 15.05
CA ALA A 817 -1.81 -7.88 14.80
C ALA A 817 -2.44 -7.13 15.99
N GLN A 818 -3.53 -7.64 16.56
CA GLN A 818 -4.23 -7.02 17.69
C GLN A 818 -3.38 -6.98 18.98
N TYR A 819 -2.56 -8.00 19.22
CA TYR A 819 -1.73 -8.10 20.43
C TYR A 819 -0.26 -7.73 20.21
N SER A 820 0.08 -7.19 19.02
CA SER A 820 1.44 -6.77 18.64
C SER A 820 2.49 -7.88 18.79
N THR A 821 2.13 -9.11 18.40
CA THR A 821 3.00 -10.31 18.40
C THR A 821 3.29 -10.81 16.99
N LEU A 822 3.48 -9.89 16.04
CA LEU A 822 3.63 -10.19 14.61
C LEU A 822 4.79 -11.15 14.29
N LEU A 823 5.84 -11.15 15.11
CA LEU A 823 6.99 -12.06 14.94
C LEU A 823 6.64 -13.54 15.14
N THR A 824 5.56 -13.87 15.86
CA THR A 824 5.14 -15.25 16.14
C THR A 824 4.07 -15.77 15.18
N VAL A 825 3.72 -14.99 14.15
CA VAL A 825 2.74 -15.41 13.13
C VAL A 825 3.14 -16.73 12.47
N PRO A 826 4.40 -16.96 12.05
CA PRO A 826 4.79 -18.23 11.44
C PRO A 826 4.49 -19.43 12.35
N GLU A 827 4.80 -19.32 13.64
CA GLU A 827 4.56 -20.37 14.64
C GLU A 827 3.06 -20.62 14.86
N ALA A 828 2.24 -19.55 14.89
CA ALA A 828 0.79 -19.68 15.00
C ALA A 828 0.20 -20.39 13.77
N ILE A 829 0.69 -20.08 12.56
CA ILE A 829 0.29 -20.77 11.33
C ILE A 829 0.72 -22.24 11.37
N ILE A 830 1.94 -22.53 11.83
CA ILE A 830 2.42 -23.91 12.00
C ILE A 830 1.50 -24.68 12.94
N ALA A 831 1.08 -24.09 14.07
CA ALA A 831 0.17 -24.74 15.01
C ALA A 831 -1.20 -25.06 14.37
N GLU A 832 -1.76 -24.14 13.58
CA GLU A 832 -3.03 -24.37 12.89
C GLU A 832 -2.93 -25.37 11.72
N ALA A 833 -1.74 -25.51 11.12
CA ALA A 833 -1.47 -26.45 10.03
C ALA A 833 -1.14 -27.89 10.49
N GLY A 834 -1.25 -28.21 11.80
CA GLY A 834 -0.95 -29.53 12.36
C GLY A 834 0.39 -29.61 13.11
N GLY A 835 1.03 -28.48 13.39
CA GLY A 835 2.25 -28.38 14.18
C GLY A 835 3.55 -28.60 13.38
N PRO A 836 4.70 -28.65 14.07
CA PRO A 836 6.04 -28.67 13.45
C PRO A 836 6.34 -29.91 12.57
N GLN A 837 5.52 -30.95 12.67
CA GLN A 837 5.60 -32.13 11.80
C GLN A 837 4.98 -31.88 10.42
N SER A 838 4.01 -30.96 10.33
CA SER A 838 3.28 -30.62 9.11
C SER A 838 3.84 -29.38 8.42
N ALA A 839 4.27 -28.39 9.21
CA ALA A 839 4.71 -27.10 8.69
C ALA A 839 5.99 -26.61 9.38
N LYS A 840 6.82 -25.88 8.64
CA LYS A 840 8.15 -25.44 9.10
C LYS A 840 8.50 -24.07 8.55
N VAL A 841 9.25 -23.29 9.33
CA VAL A 841 9.95 -22.12 8.78
C VAL A 841 11.13 -22.63 7.96
N LEU A 842 11.15 -22.35 6.66
CA LEU A 842 12.21 -22.76 5.74
C LEU A 842 13.42 -21.85 5.87
N PHE A 843 13.20 -20.54 5.92
CA PHE A 843 14.23 -19.51 5.92
C PHE A 843 13.70 -18.18 6.45
N ARG A 844 14.59 -17.36 7.02
CA ARG A 844 14.30 -15.97 7.42
C ARG A 844 15.33 -15.06 6.79
N GLY A 845 14.90 -13.95 6.19
CA GLY A 845 15.84 -13.07 5.52
C GLY A 845 15.20 -11.88 4.85
N LYS A 846 15.94 -11.29 3.91
CA LYS A 846 15.54 -10.12 3.15
C LYS A 846 15.58 -10.44 1.66
N ILE A 847 14.56 -10.00 0.92
CA ILE A 847 14.56 -10.12 -0.54
C ILE A 847 15.72 -9.28 -1.10
N SER A 848 16.67 -9.95 -1.74
CA SER A 848 17.92 -9.36 -2.27
C SER A 848 18.04 -9.43 -3.79
N GLY A 849 17.11 -10.12 -4.46
CA GLY A 849 17.06 -10.17 -5.92
C GLY A 849 15.74 -10.72 -6.44
N ILE A 850 15.30 -10.21 -7.58
CA ILE A 850 14.10 -10.68 -8.30
C ILE A 850 14.39 -10.59 -9.79
N GLU A 851 14.24 -11.71 -10.50
CA GLU A 851 14.22 -11.76 -11.97
C GLU A 851 12.83 -12.21 -12.43
N GLN A 852 12.18 -11.50 -13.37
CA GLN A 852 10.82 -11.82 -13.79
C GLN A 852 10.56 -11.55 -15.28
N THR A 853 9.80 -12.43 -15.92
CA THR A 853 9.24 -12.31 -17.26
C THR A 853 7.81 -12.88 -17.30
N VAL A 854 6.94 -12.44 -18.23
CA VAL A 854 5.59 -13.03 -18.39
C VAL A 854 5.44 -13.70 -19.75
N TYR A 855 4.86 -14.90 -19.75
CA TYR A 855 4.64 -15.71 -20.95
C TYR A 855 3.33 -16.52 -20.84
N LYS A 856 2.43 -16.39 -21.84
CA LYS A 856 1.14 -17.11 -21.95
C LYS A 856 0.24 -17.07 -20.70
N GLY A 857 0.12 -15.89 -20.08
CA GLY A 857 -0.70 -15.70 -18.87
C GLY A 857 -0.07 -16.21 -17.57
N HIS A 858 1.21 -16.60 -17.61
CA HIS A 858 2.00 -16.97 -16.43
C HIS A 858 3.20 -16.04 -16.22
N SER A 859 3.47 -15.67 -14.98
CA SER A 859 4.73 -15.04 -14.56
C SER A 859 5.78 -16.09 -14.28
N TYR A 860 6.91 -16.01 -14.97
CA TYR A 860 8.09 -16.83 -14.73
C TYR A 860 9.17 -15.97 -14.10
N GLY A 861 9.83 -16.47 -13.07
CA GLY A 861 10.91 -15.74 -12.45
C GLY A 861 11.58 -16.49 -11.32
N GLU A 862 12.51 -15.79 -10.68
CA GLU A 862 13.25 -16.29 -9.54
C GLU A 862 13.40 -15.20 -8.47
N LEU A 863 13.14 -15.60 -7.23
CA LEU A 863 13.29 -14.78 -6.04
C LEU A 863 14.55 -15.21 -5.27
N ILE A 864 15.35 -14.24 -4.84
CA ILE A 864 16.55 -14.45 -4.01
C ILE A 864 16.32 -13.80 -2.64
N ILE A 865 16.46 -14.58 -1.57
CA ILE A 865 16.33 -14.11 -0.19
C ILE A 865 17.62 -14.42 0.56
N THR A 866 18.27 -13.39 1.10
CA THR A 866 19.53 -13.50 1.85
C THR A 866 19.25 -13.42 3.35
N GLU A 867 19.93 -14.23 4.16
CA GLU A 867 19.79 -14.20 5.62
C GLU A 867 20.19 -12.83 6.19
N VAL A 868 19.50 -12.42 7.26
CA VAL A 868 19.85 -11.24 8.07
C VAL A 868 20.15 -11.73 9.49
N PRO A 869 21.24 -11.27 10.14
CA PRO A 869 21.57 -11.66 11.52
C PRO A 869 20.43 -11.39 12.50
N ALA A 870 20.19 -12.30 13.45
CA ALA A 870 19.21 -12.09 14.52
C ALA A 870 19.76 -11.13 15.59
N GLU A 871 18.98 -10.10 15.95
CA GLU A 871 19.38 -9.05 16.91
C GLU A 871 19.16 -9.46 18.39
N ASP A 872 19.72 -8.72 19.34
CA ASP A 872 19.64 -9.01 20.79
C ASP A 872 18.22 -8.88 21.38
N ASP A 873 17.34 -8.02 20.83
CA ASP A 873 15.91 -7.94 21.21
C ASP A 873 15.10 -9.14 20.63
N ASP A 874 15.58 -9.73 19.53
CA ASP A 874 15.08 -10.99 18.99
C ASP A 874 15.52 -12.17 19.89
N GLN A 875 16.61 -12.10 20.67
CA GLN A 875 17.05 -13.23 21.51
C GLN A 875 16.12 -13.51 22.71
N ALA A 876 15.48 -12.49 23.29
CA ALA A 876 14.52 -12.67 24.38
C ALA A 876 13.15 -13.21 23.88
N THR A 877 12.80 -12.96 22.62
CA THR A 877 11.59 -13.45 21.95
C THR A 877 11.81 -14.74 21.15
N ASN A 878 13.06 -15.03 20.74
CA ASN A 878 13.50 -16.23 20.04
C ASN A 878 13.44 -17.51 20.89
N GLN A 879 13.30 -17.41 22.22
CA GLN A 879 13.06 -18.61 23.04
C GLN A 879 11.78 -19.36 22.64
N ASN A 880 10.84 -18.68 21.95
CA ASN A 880 9.59 -19.26 21.47
C ASN A 880 9.47 -19.38 19.93
N CYS A 881 10.52 -19.04 19.17
CA CYS A 881 10.47 -19.11 17.69
C CYS A 881 10.92 -20.49 17.18
N SER A 882 10.25 -21.01 16.14
CA SER A 882 10.64 -22.27 15.51
C SER A 882 11.95 -22.11 14.73
N PRO A 883 12.93 -23.02 14.89
CA PRO A 883 14.18 -22.95 14.14
C PRO A 883 13.91 -23.09 12.65
N ALA A 884 14.63 -22.31 11.84
CA ALA A 884 14.54 -22.41 10.38
C ALA A 884 15.21 -23.71 9.91
N VAL A 885 14.67 -24.32 8.84
CA VAL A 885 15.24 -25.52 8.21
C VAL A 885 16.64 -25.26 7.67
N ALA A 886 16.88 -24.06 7.14
CA ALA A 886 18.17 -23.60 6.66
C ALA A 886 18.58 -22.28 7.33
N GLN A 887 19.87 -22.13 7.60
CA GLN A 887 20.52 -20.94 8.15
C GLN A 887 21.81 -20.67 7.37
N GLY A 888 22.28 -19.43 7.36
CA GLY A 888 23.45 -19.00 6.57
C GLY A 888 23.13 -18.75 5.09
N GLY A 889 23.85 -17.84 4.45
CA GLY A 889 23.81 -17.69 2.98
C GLY A 889 22.49 -17.12 2.44
N HIS A 890 21.97 -17.72 1.37
CA HIS A 890 20.72 -17.29 0.72
C HIS A 890 19.90 -18.47 0.18
N ILE A 891 18.63 -18.25 -0.11
CA ILE A 891 17.77 -19.19 -0.83
C ILE A 891 17.35 -18.63 -2.18
N ARG A 892 17.11 -19.53 -3.14
CA ARG A 892 16.54 -19.24 -4.46
C ARG A 892 15.18 -19.92 -4.57
N ILE A 893 14.16 -19.18 -5.00
CA ILE A 893 12.80 -19.67 -5.19
C ILE A 893 12.32 -19.33 -6.61
N PRO A 894 12.36 -20.29 -7.55
CA PRO A 894 11.72 -20.13 -8.84
C PRO A 894 10.19 -20.16 -8.71
N PHE A 895 9.52 -19.35 -9.54
CA PHE A 895 8.06 -19.28 -9.57
C PHE A 895 7.49 -19.32 -11.00
N LYS A 896 6.30 -19.90 -11.13
CA LYS A 896 5.42 -19.84 -12.30
C LYS A 896 4.01 -19.46 -11.82
N ASN A 897 3.71 -18.17 -11.69
CA ASN A 897 2.62 -17.60 -10.87
C ASN A 897 2.73 -17.94 -9.37
N GLU A 898 3.02 -19.20 -9.03
CA GLU A 898 3.23 -19.73 -7.69
C GLU A 898 4.70 -20.15 -7.47
N ASN A 899 5.15 -20.17 -6.22
CA ASN A 899 6.47 -20.64 -5.79
C ASN A 899 6.59 -22.17 -5.96
N ILE A 900 7.66 -22.61 -6.63
CA ILE A 900 7.81 -24.01 -7.03
C ILE A 900 8.72 -24.81 -6.09
N TYR A 901 9.92 -24.32 -5.81
CA TYR A 901 10.84 -24.97 -4.86
C TYR A 901 11.75 -23.94 -4.22
N ALA A 902 12.29 -24.28 -3.05
CA ALA A 902 13.28 -23.48 -2.34
C ALA A 902 14.60 -24.24 -2.31
N GLU A 903 15.64 -23.66 -2.92
CA GLU A 903 17.00 -24.17 -2.88
C GLU A 903 17.86 -23.26 -2.01
N HIS A 904 18.44 -23.84 -0.96
CA HIS A 904 19.38 -23.17 -0.07
C HIS A 904 20.80 -23.21 -0.63
N HIS A 905 21.48 -22.07 -0.61
CA HIS A 905 22.87 -21.85 -0.99
C HIS A 905 23.61 -21.38 0.26
N ALA A 906 24.26 -22.33 0.95
CA ALA A 906 24.97 -22.06 2.18
C ALA A 906 26.27 -21.26 1.93
N ALA A 907 26.80 -20.64 2.98
CA ALA A 907 28.03 -19.85 2.92
C ALA A 907 29.28 -20.67 2.53
N ASP A 908 29.24 -21.99 2.73
CA ASP A 908 30.31 -22.93 2.33
C ASP A 908 30.22 -23.36 0.84
N GLY A 909 29.23 -22.85 0.11
CA GLY A 909 28.99 -23.14 -1.30
C GLY A 909 28.13 -24.40 -1.55
N SER A 910 27.67 -25.10 -0.51
CA SER A 910 26.75 -26.23 -0.65
C SER A 910 25.35 -25.78 -1.07
N LYS A 911 24.66 -26.64 -1.85
CA LYS A 911 23.30 -26.40 -2.34
C LYS A 911 22.37 -27.53 -1.92
N LYS A 912 21.17 -27.20 -1.46
CA LYS A 912 20.18 -28.18 -1.05
C LYS A 912 18.76 -27.70 -1.31
N ILE A 913 17.93 -28.52 -1.95
CA ILE A 913 16.49 -28.28 -2.02
C ILE A 913 15.90 -28.57 -0.64
N ILE A 914 15.25 -27.57 -0.03
CA ILE A 914 14.69 -27.66 1.33
C ILE A 914 13.17 -27.79 1.33
N ALA A 915 12.51 -27.47 0.20
CA ALA A 915 11.10 -27.70 -0.05
C ALA A 915 10.82 -27.66 -1.56
N SER A 916 9.82 -28.39 -2.02
CA SER A 916 9.33 -28.34 -3.41
C SER A 916 7.86 -28.72 -3.49
N VAL A 917 7.17 -28.28 -4.55
CA VAL A 917 5.84 -28.80 -4.92
C VAL A 917 5.80 -30.34 -4.87
N PRO A 918 4.67 -30.95 -4.46
CA PRO A 918 3.37 -30.34 -4.15
C PRO A 918 3.28 -29.56 -2.83
N ASP A 919 4.28 -29.61 -1.94
CA ASP A 919 4.27 -28.86 -0.67
C ASP A 919 4.18 -27.34 -0.89
N LEU A 920 3.47 -26.67 -0.01
CA LEU A 920 3.20 -25.24 -0.11
C LEU A 920 4.43 -24.45 0.31
N ILE A 921 4.77 -23.40 -0.46
CA ILE A 921 5.88 -22.49 -0.18
C ILE A 921 5.32 -21.06 -0.13
N CYS A 922 5.15 -20.57 1.09
CA CYS A 922 4.49 -19.31 1.41
C CYS A 922 5.53 -18.27 1.85
N ILE A 923 5.34 -17.01 1.47
CA ILE A 923 6.22 -15.91 1.86
C ILE A 923 5.39 -14.91 2.66
N LEU A 924 5.84 -14.62 3.88
CA LEU A 924 5.20 -13.69 4.80
C LEU A 924 6.10 -12.46 4.97
N ASP A 925 5.49 -11.28 4.98
CA ASP A 925 6.15 -10.06 5.43
C ASP A 925 6.44 -10.14 6.93
N LYS A 926 7.69 -9.90 7.34
CA LYS A 926 8.09 -9.96 8.75
C LYS A 926 7.42 -8.84 9.57
N GLU A 927 7.17 -7.68 8.96
CA GLU A 927 6.63 -6.52 9.67
C GLU A 927 5.14 -6.66 9.95
N SER A 928 4.34 -7.03 8.96
CA SER A 928 2.89 -7.14 9.07
C SER A 928 2.39 -8.55 9.40
N GLY A 929 3.22 -9.58 9.22
CA GLY A 929 2.81 -10.98 9.32
C GLY A 929 1.91 -11.45 8.16
N LYS A 930 1.58 -10.58 7.21
CA LYS A 930 0.69 -10.90 6.08
C LYS A 930 1.44 -11.59 4.94
N PRO A 931 0.75 -12.39 4.11
CA PRO A 931 1.35 -12.98 2.92
C PRO A 931 1.71 -11.94 1.86
N ILE A 932 2.73 -12.26 1.07
CA ILE A 932 3.15 -11.47 -0.10
C ILE A 932 3.03 -12.34 -1.35
N GLY A 933 2.30 -11.87 -2.36
CA GLY A 933 2.23 -12.54 -3.67
C GLY A 933 3.37 -12.20 -4.61
N VAL A 934 3.54 -12.98 -5.68
CA VAL A 934 4.51 -12.74 -6.77
C VAL A 934 4.41 -11.30 -7.33
N PRO A 935 3.20 -10.73 -7.59
CA PRO A 935 3.10 -9.34 -8.05
C PRO A 935 3.65 -8.29 -7.07
N GLU A 936 3.80 -8.65 -5.80
CA GLU A 936 4.17 -7.79 -4.68
C GLU A 936 5.62 -7.98 -4.21
N TYR A 937 6.37 -8.95 -4.75
CA TYR A 937 7.78 -9.12 -4.41
C TYR A 937 8.58 -7.87 -4.76
N ARG A 938 9.26 -7.30 -3.75
CA ARG A 938 10.10 -6.11 -3.90
C ARG A 938 11.42 -6.33 -3.18
N TYR A 939 12.49 -5.79 -3.77
CA TYR A 939 13.80 -5.75 -3.12
C TYR A 939 13.70 -5.04 -1.77
N GLY A 940 14.32 -5.61 -0.76
CA GLY A 940 14.46 -5.00 0.56
C GLY A 940 13.44 -5.42 1.60
N TYR A 941 12.36 -6.12 1.22
CA TYR A 941 11.37 -6.60 2.17
C TYR A 941 11.98 -7.66 3.07
N GLN A 942 11.76 -7.54 4.39
CA GLN A 942 12.10 -8.57 5.35
C GLN A 942 10.99 -9.62 5.35
N VAL A 943 11.35 -10.88 5.16
CA VAL A 943 10.40 -11.97 4.94
C VAL A 943 10.72 -13.22 5.73
N VAL A 944 9.66 -13.99 6.01
CA VAL A 944 9.75 -15.36 6.52
C VAL A 944 9.19 -16.30 5.45
N VAL A 945 9.98 -17.32 5.08
CA VAL A 945 9.54 -18.35 4.15
C VAL A 945 9.03 -19.54 4.94
N LEU A 946 7.77 -19.90 4.73
CA LEU A 946 7.07 -20.97 5.41
C LEU A 946 6.79 -22.11 4.43
N GLY A 947 6.97 -23.35 4.87
CA GLY A 947 6.61 -24.54 4.13
C GLY A 947 5.51 -25.32 4.85
N LEU A 948 4.51 -25.83 4.12
CA LEU A 948 3.47 -26.73 4.66
C LEU A 948 3.38 -28.00 3.81
N ALA A 949 3.23 -29.15 4.48
CA ALA A 949 3.06 -30.44 3.83
C ALA A 949 1.76 -30.48 3.00
N CYS A 950 1.85 -31.03 1.80
CA CYS A 950 0.73 -31.20 0.89
C CYS A 950 -0.22 -32.34 1.32
N SER A 951 -1.46 -32.27 0.84
CA SER A 951 -2.40 -33.39 0.99
C SER A 951 -1.85 -34.69 0.40
N PRO A 952 -2.09 -35.85 1.05
CA PRO A 952 -1.69 -37.16 0.53
C PRO A 952 -2.29 -37.51 -0.83
N HIS A 953 -3.36 -36.82 -1.25
CA HIS A 953 -3.91 -36.96 -2.60
C HIS A 953 -2.88 -36.64 -3.70
N TRP A 954 -1.91 -35.77 -3.39
CA TRP A 954 -0.80 -35.45 -4.29
C TRP A 954 0.38 -36.43 -4.18
N SER A 955 0.73 -36.83 -2.96
CA SER A 955 2.01 -37.51 -2.70
C SER A 955 1.93 -39.04 -2.65
N LYS A 956 0.76 -39.64 -2.43
CA LYS A 956 0.62 -41.10 -2.30
C LYS A 956 0.59 -41.85 -3.64
N THR A 957 0.29 -41.19 -4.74
CA THR A 957 0.16 -41.82 -6.06
C THR A 957 1.24 -41.33 -7.01
N GLU A 958 1.73 -42.20 -7.89
CA GLU A 958 2.67 -41.81 -8.94
C GLU A 958 2.08 -40.72 -9.82
N ARG A 959 0.79 -40.85 -10.19
CA ARG A 959 0.08 -39.86 -10.99
C ARG A 959 -0.03 -38.50 -10.30
N GLY A 960 -0.27 -38.48 -9.00
CA GLY A 960 -0.28 -37.25 -8.20
C GLY A 960 1.06 -36.52 -8.25
N LEU A 961 2.18 -37.25 -8.14
CA LEU A 961 3.53 -36.68 -8.26
C LEU A 961 3.91 -36.30 -9.70
N GLU A 962 3.41 -37.01 -10.70
CA GLU A 962 3.59 -36.64 -12.11
C GLU A 962 2.95 -35.30 -12.44
N ILE A 963 1.79 -35.00 -11.83
CA ILE A 963 1.00 -33.80 -12.10
C ILE A 963 1.39 -32.64 -11.17
N GLY A 964 1.40 -32.89 -9.86
CA GLY A 964 1.59 -31.88 -8.82
C GLY A 964 3.01 -31.81 -8.25
N GLY A 965 3.87 -32.79 -8.55
CA GLY A 965 5.28 -32.79 -8.13
C GLY A 965 6.21 -32.09 -9.12
N PRO A 966 7.53 -32.07 -8.85
CA PRO A 966 8.51 -31.27 -9.60
C PRO A 966 8.47 -31.53 -11.11
N LYS A 967 8.26 -32.79 -11.51
CA LYS A 967 8.15 -33.21 -12.92
C LYS A 967 6.98 -32.55 -13.64
N GLY A 968 5.83 -32.39 -12.99
CA GLY A 968 4.65 -31.71 -13.54
C GLY A 968 4.89 -30.22 -13.82
N TYR A 969 5.89 -29.64 -13.14
CA TYR A 969 6.34 -28.27 -13.33
C TYR A 969 7.56 -28.14 -14.26
N GLY A 970 8.03 -29.26 -14.84
CA GLY A 970 9.16 -29.29 -15.78
C GLY A 970 10.53 -29.41 -15.12
N TYR A 971 10.61 -29.81 -13.85
CA TYR A 971 11.86 -30.01 -13.12
C TYR A 971 12.20 -31.50 -12.96
N ASP A 972 13.48 -31.85 -13.14
CA ASP A 972 13.97 -33.23 -13.13
C ASP A 972 14.69 -33.55 -11.81
N PHE A 973 13.94 -33.53 -10.70
CA PHE A 973 14.40 -34.01 -9.40
C PHE A 973 13.26 -34.70 -8.63
N ALA A 974 13.63 -35.59 -7.71
CA ALA A 974 12.68 -36.35 -6.91
C ALA A 974 12.03 -35.47 -5.84
N TYR A 975 10.72 -35.66 -5.61
CA TYR A 975 10.02 -35.03 -4.51
C TYR A 975 10.45 -35.66 -3.17
N GLU A 976 10.87 -34.80 -2.24
CA GLU A 976 11.11 -35.16 -0.84
C GLU A 976 10.07 -34.45 0.03
N PRO A 977 9.21 -35.18 0.77
CA PRO A 977 8.19 -34.56 1.61
C PRO A 977 8.79 -33.66 2.69
N LEU A 978 8.26 -32.45 2.82
CA LEU A 978 8.63 -31.53 3.89
C LEU A 978 8.23 -32.07 5.28
N GLY A 979 7.11 -32.78 5.36
CA GLY A 979 6.48 -33.21 6.59
C GLY A 979 5.32 -34.19 6.39
N GLU A 980 4.55 -34.42 7.45
CA GLU A 980 3.33 -35.22 7.45
C GLU A 980 2.10 -34.31 7.42
N TYR A 981 1.19 -34.56 6.49
CA TYR A 981 -0.07 -33.82 6.40
C TYR A 981 -1.05 -34.20 7.50
N PHE A 982 -1.63 -33.19 8.13
CA PHE A 982 -2.75 -33.34 9.05
C PHE A 982 -3.98 -32.69 8.43
N GLU A 983 -5.10 -33.42 8.46
CA GLU A 983 -6.37 -32.85 8.03
C GLU A 983 -6.73 -31.64 8.91
N PRO A 984 -7.01 -30.47 8.32
CA PRO A 984 -7.35 -29.29 9.08
C PRO A 984 -8.62 -29.50 9.92
N ARG A 985 -8.66 -28.87 11.08
CA ARG A 985 -9.84 -28.92 11.97
C ARG A 985 -11.00 -28.16 11.32
N SER A 986 -12.14 -28.82 11.13
CA SER A 986 -13.36 -28.17 10.63
C SER A 986 -13.87 -27.10 11.61
N VAL A 987 -14.12 -25.89 11.08
CA VAL A 987 -14.77 -24.79 11.81
C VAL A 987 -16.21 -25.17 12.16
N ILE A 988 -16.91 -25.84 11.26
CA ILE A 988 -18.29 -26.26 11.46
C ILE A 988 -18.38 -27.26 12.62
N ASP A 989 -17.50 -28.26 12.65
CA ASP A 989 -17.50 -29.26 13.72
C ASP A 989 -17.04 -28.73 15.07
N GLU A 990 -16.11 -27.78 15.10
CA GLU A 990 -15.63 -27.16 16.35
C GLU A 990 -16.68 -26.23 16.97
N PHE A 991 -17.44 -25.51 16.14
CA PHE A 991 -18.33 -24.43 16.60
C PHE A 991 -19.83 -24.74 16.50
N LYS A 992 -20.25 -25.90 16.00
CA LYS A 992 -21.65 -26.33 16.11
C LYS A 992 -22.09 -26.37 17.57
N GLU A 993 -23.26 -25.79 17.86
CA GLU A 993 -23.84 -25.87 19.20
C GLU A 993 -24.17 -27.34 19.52
N VAL A 994 -23.63 -27.86 20.61
CA VAL A 994 -24.03 -29.17 21.13
C VAL A 994 -25.33 -28.95 21.90
N ASN A 995 -26.45 -29.25 21.25
CA ASN A 995 -27.77 -29.31 21.91
C ASN A 995 -27.81 -30.38 23.01
#